data_AF-A0A9J7IU12-F1
#
_entry.id   AF-A0A9J7IU12-F1
#
_cell.length_a   1.000
_cell.length_b   1.000
_cell.length_c   1.000
_cell.angle_alpha   90.00
_cell.angle_beta   90.00
_cell.angle_gamma   90.00
#
_symmetry.space_group_name_H-M   'P 1'
#
loop_
_entity.id
_entity.type
_entity.pdbx_description
1 polymer ?
#
loop_
_entity_poly.entity_id
_entity_poly.type
_entity_poly.pdbx_seq_one_letter_code
_entity_poly.pdbx_strand_id
1 'polypeptide(L)'
;MKLLVVLSLVIVAIQGANVRQQRRFPDEFLFGAATAAYQIEGAWNEDGKGENIWDHMIHNNPNVIRDVTNGDVAADSYHNYKRDVEMMRELGLDAYRFSLSWPRILPTGMANEVNPAGIAFYNNYIDEMLKYNITPMVTLYHWDLPQKLQDLGGFANPLISDWFEDYARVVFENFGDRVKMFITFNEPREICYQGYGGDLKAPILNSTAMGTYLCGKHLLIAHAKAYHMYNKEFKPTQGGQCGITISVNWFGPATDSAEDQMAAEIKRQGEWGIYAHPIFSSEGGFPKEFSERVAEKSAQQGYRRSRLPEFTEEEKALVKGASDFFGVNHYTARLVSATLYKEAVPVPSLLDDMDVGHNAPDNWATSASSWLVLAPNSIFNALKHLKERYNNPKFYVTENGWSTYYETGLMDDGRVTYYRASMESLLNCLDDGINLKGYMAWSLMDNFEWMQGYVERFGLYQVDFSDPARTRTPRKSAFVYKHIIKHRAVDYEYEPESMVMTIDEGHCLLVGSDGWTDTRKRTFPQNFLFGAASSAYQVEGAWNEDGKGESIWDRFSHEHPEKIADGRNGDVASDSYHQWRRDVEMLRELGVDFYRFSISWPRVLPTGFPSSINEAGFKYYDNLIDELLKYDIQPMVTLYHFDLPQELEDLGGWTNPLSVSWFEDYAKIVFKRYAEKVKFWITINQPNTICMEGYGSDLMAPGVNVKDVGAYECVKNVLLAHAKAYRLYEKEFKKEHEGNVGIGVAVNWFESLDHNNTVNKEAADRARAFEFGIYLHPIFSKEGDFPPIIRTIVDKKSQEQGFKTSRLPKLSAEEIKLLRGSADYLGMNHYTTFLVQHSKEKFESPSVEDDRNTIYSQGPEWTSGKSSWLKSAPYGLYKACVHLNLNYDYPPIIITEHGWSTDKGLGDQSRVNNMRGYLGALLLAMEDGTQVKGYTVWSLMDNVEWTAGTSERFGLYEVDFESETKERTARLSALVYKHIIETRVVEDGWSPSSLKIEITKKKDEKNNNYKGEL
;
A
#
# COMPACT_ATOMS: atom_id res chain seq x y z
N MET A 1 -50.73 -0.37 46.94
CA MET A 1 -49.28 -0.58 46.72
C MET A 1 -49.02 -1.88 45.92
N LYS A 2 -49.72 -2.05 44.79
CA LYS A 2 -49.65 -3.21 43.88
C LYS A 2 -49.72 -2.78 42.41
N LEU A 3 -49.35 -1.53 42.10
CA LEU A 3 -49.39 -0.97 40.75
C LEU A 3 -48.04 -0.40 40.26
N LEU A 4 -46.98 -0.49 41.08
CA LEU A 4 -45.67 0.11 40.78
C LEU A 4 -44.54 -0.92 40.57
N VAL A 5 -44.83 -2.22 40.68
CA VAL A 5 -43.85 -3.30 40.50
C VAL A 5 -44.02 -4.03 39.15
N VAL A 6 -45.13 -3.79 38.44
CA VAL A 6 -45.40 -4.44 37.14
C VAL A 6 -44.88 -3.61 35.94
N LEU A 7 -44.67 -2.30 36.10
CA LEU A 7 -44.11 -1.46 35.02
C LEU A 7 -42.59 -1.61 34.86
N SER A 8 -41.87 -1.98 35.92
CA SER A 8 -40.40 -2.12 35.91
C SER A 8 -39.92 -3.44 35.28
N LEU A 9 -40.80 -4.44 35.14
CA LEU A 9 -40.47 -5.73 34.52
C LEU A 9 -40.85 -5.81 33.04
N VAL A 10 -41.63 -4.86 32.52
CA VAL A 10 -41.93 -4.77 31.07
C VAL A 10 -40.93 -3.85 30.36
N ILE A 11 -40.31 -2.90 31.05
CA ILE A 11 -39.27 -2.02 30.47
C ILE A 11 -37.90 -2.71 30.40
N VAL A 12 -37.62 -3.69 31.26
CA VAL A 12 -36.41 -4.54 31.17
C VAL A 12 -36.57 -5.69 30.16
N ALA A 13 -37.79 -5.96 29.67
CA ALA A 13 -38.05 -6.95 28.62
C ALA A 13 -38.13 -6.35 27.20
N ILE A 14 -38.00 -5.02 27.03
CA ILE A 14 -38.06 -4.35 25.71
C ILE A 14 -36.75 -3.62 25.35
N GLN A 15 -35.76 -3.56 26.25
CA GLN A 15 -34.36 -3.21 25.90
C GLN A 15 -33.46 -4.43 25.63
N GLY A 16 -34.06 -5.60 25.44
CA GLY A 16 -33.43 -6.78 24.84
C GLY A 16 -33.77 -6.94 23.35
N ALA A 17 -34.20 -5.87 22.68
CA ALA A 17 -34.44 -5.89 21.23
C ALA A 17 -33.09 -5.85 20.49
N ASN A 18 -32.52 -7.03 20.29
CA ASN A 18 -31.53 -7.37 19.27
C ASN A 18 -30.47 -6.29 19.01
N VAL A 19 -29.37 -6.31 19.78
CA VAL A 19 -28.07 -6.14 19.13
C VAL A 19 -27.95 -7.37 18.21
N ARG A 20 -28.49 -7.29 16.99
CA ARG A 20 -28.17 -8.24 15.94
C ARG A 20 -26.66 -8.11 15.79
N GLN A 21 -25.94 -9.12 16.23
CA GLN A 21 -24.52 -9.26 15.91
C GLN A 21 -24.41 -9.05 14.39
N GLN A 22 -23.76 -7.97 13.96
CA GLN A 22 -23.69 -7.61 12.55
C GLN A 22 -23.04 -8.78 11.81
N ARG A 23 -23.71 -9.33 10.79
CA ARG A 23 -23.17 -10.44 9.98
C ARG A 23 -21.94 -9.91 9.24
N ARG A 24 -20.84 -10.66 9.30
CA ARG A 24 -19.57 -10.28 8.67
C ARG A 24 -19.11 -11.36 7.71
N PHE A 25 -18.44 -10.93 6.65
CA PHE A 25 -17.72 -11.83 5.76
C PHE A 25 -16.47 -12.36 6.47
N PRO A 26 -16.09 -13.63 6.24
CA PRO A 26 -14.83 -14.19 6.75
C PRO A 26 -13.62 -13.38 6.28
N ASP A 27 -12.54 -13.39 7.06
CA ASP A 27 -11.32 -12.63 6.76
C ASP A 27 -10.62 -13.13 5.48
N GLU A 28 -10.79 -14.40 5.14
CA GLU A 28 -10.26 -15.01 3.91
C GLU A 28 -11.16 -14.83 2.68
N PHE A 29 -12.33 -14.22 2.83
CA PHE A 29 -13.23 -13.96 1.70
C PHE A 29 -12.64 -12.88 0.81
N LEU A 30 -12.48 -13.18 -0.49
CA LEU A 30 -11.90 -12.25 -1.45
C LEU A 30 -12.94 -11.25 -1.96
N PHE A 31 -12.68 -9.96 -1.80
CA PHE A 31 -13.39 -8.91 -2.50
C PHE A 31 -12.57 -8.38 -3.67
N GLY A 32 -13.22 -8.27 -4.83
CA GLY A 32 -12.57 -7.73 -6.01
C GLY A 32 -13.52 -7.00 -6.94
N ALA A 33 -12.99 -6.61 -8.08
CA ALA A 33 -13.75 -6.08 -9.21
C ALA A 33 -13.27 -6.79 -10.47
N ALA A 34 -14.05 -6.65 -11.54
CA ALA A 34 -13.75 -7.34 -12.78
C ALA A 34 -13.97 -6.48 -14.03
N THR A 35 -13.24 -6.83 -15.09
CA THR A 35 -13.30 -6.23 -16.44
C THR A 35 -13.04 -7.27 -17.54
N ALA A 36 -13.24 -6.88 -18.80
CA ALA A 36 -12.88 -7.66 -19.98
C ALA A 36 -12.01 -6.85 -20.95
N ALA A 37 -11.09 -7.55 -21.62
CA ALA A 37 -10.12 -6.97 -22.54
C ALA A 37 -10.79 -6.08 -23.60
N TYR A 38 -11.76 -6.61 -24.35
CA TYR A 38 -12.42 -5.84 -25.40
C TYR A 38 -13.16 -4.60 -24.88
N GLN A 39 -13.68 -4.68 -23.66
CA GLN A 39 -14.50 -3.62 -23.09
C GLN A 39 -13.68 -2.44 -22.57
N ILE A 40 -12.43 -2.65 -22.15
CA ILE A 40 -11.61 -1.62 -21.51
C ILE A 40 -10.25 -1.33 -22.17
N GLU A 41 -9.60 -2.29 -22.85
CA GLU A 41 -8.22 -2.12 -23.29
C GLU A 41 -8.05 -1.05 -24.37
N GLY A 42 -8.88 -1.10 -25.42
CA GLY A 42 -8.64 -0.33 -26.64
C GLY A 42 -7.40 -0.80 -27.39
N ALA A 43 -6.73 0.14 -28.06
CA ALA A 43 -5.49 -0.06 -28.81
C ALA A 43 -5.60 -1.30 -29.73
N TRP A 44 -6.67 -1.35 -30.52
CA TRP A 44 -7.09 -2.55 -31.25
C TRP A 44 -6.08 -3.03 -32.29
N ASN A 45 -5.30 -2.10 -32.86
CA ASN A 45 -4.31 -2.35 -33.91
C ASN A 45 -2.89 -1.87 -33.55
N GLU A 46 -2.62 -1.66 -32.26
CA GLU A 46 -1.30 -1.23 -31.77
C GLU A 46 -0.42 -2.43 -31.43
N ASP A 47 0.90 -2.21 -31.50
CA ASP A 47 1.93 -3.16 -31.05
C ASP A 47 1.72 -4.60 -31.57
N GLY A 48 1.23 -4.72 -32.80
CA GLY A 48 1.07 -5.99 -33.49
C GLY A 48 -0.15 -6.81 -33.06
N LYS A 49 -1.11 -6.25 -32.30
CA LYS A 49 -2.39 -6.93 -32.02
C LYS A 49 -3.12 -7.28 -33.32
N GLY A 50 -3.64 -8.51 -33.40
CA GLY A 50 -4.49 -8.97 -34.49
C GLY A 50 -5.95 -8.53 -34.35
N GLU A 51 -6.69 -8.54 -35.45
CA GLU A 51 -8.13 -8.28 -35.47
C GLU A 51 -8.91 -9.41 -34.79
N ASN A 52 -9.86 -9.05 -33.93
CA ASN A 52 -10.78 -9.98 -33.29
C ASN A 52 -12.21 -9.91 -33.89
N ILE A 53 -13.06 -10.88 -33.58
CA ILE A 53 -14.43 -10.96 -34.14
C ILE A 53 -15.30 -9.72 -33.86
N TRP A 54 -15.08 -9.01 -32.76
CA TRP A 54 -15.78 -7.76 -32.47
C TRP A 54 -15.25 -6.60 -33.30
N ASP A 55 -13.92 -6.47 -33.45
CA ASP A 55 -13.32 -5.47 -34.34
C ASP A 55 -13.88 -5.63 -35.74
N HIS A 56 -13.80 -6.86 -36.27
CA HIS A 56 -14.24 -7.21 -37.61
C HIS A 56 -15.74 -6.90 -37.82
N MET A 57 -16.58 -7.32 -36.88
CA MET A 57 -18.02 -7.11 -36.97
C MET A 57 -18.39 -5.62 -36.95
N ILE A 58 -17.80 -4.85 -36.03
CA ILE A 58 -18.16 -3.44 -35.83
C ILE A 58 -17.59 -2.57 -36.95
N HIS A 59 -16.36 -2.83 -37.41
CA HIS A 59 -15.76 -2.07 -38.52
C HIS A 59 -16.50 -2.29 -39.84
N ASN A 60 -17.02 -3.50 -40.07
CA ASN A 60 -17.77 -3.81 -41.30
C ASN A 60 -19.25 -3.47 -41.21
N ASN A 61 -19.84 -3.44 -40.01
CA ASN A 61 -21.25 -3.12 -39.80
C ASN A 61 -21.49 -2.37 -38.48
N PRO A 62 -21.15 -1.07 -38.39
CA PRO A 62 -21.21 -0.33 -37.12
C PRO A 62 -22.65 -0.16 -36.60
N ASN A 63 -23.66 -0.30 -37.46
CA ASN A 63 -25.08 -0.18 -37.08
C ASN A 63 -25.58 -1.32 -36.20
N VAL A 64 -24.80 -2.39 -36.01
CA VAL A 64 -25.13 -3.45 -35.05
C VAL A 64 -25.01 -2.95 -33.60
N ILE A 65 -24.20 -1.91 -33.38
CA ILE A 65 -24.04 -1.27 -32.07
C ILE A 65 -25.08 -0.16 -31.94
N ARG A 66 -25.80 -0.14 -30.82
CA ARG A 66 -26.94 0.75 -30.59
C ARG A 66 -26.62 2.23 -30.79
N ASP A 67 -25.44 2.68 -30.37
CA ASP A 67 -24.99 4.07 -30.52
C ASP A 67 -23.97 4.25 -31.66
N VAL A 68 -23.75 3.20 -32.47
CA VAL A 68 -22.86 3.20 -33.62
C VAL A 68 -21.38 3.48 -33.25
N THR A 69 -21.02 3.27 -31.98
CA THR A 69 -19.63 3.40 -31.49
C THR A 69 -18.87 2.08 -31.59
N ASN A 70 -17.57 2.10 -31.27
CA ASN A 70 -16.71 0.93 -31.29
C ASN A 70 -15.78 0.84 -30.06
N GLY A 71 -15.11 -0.30 -29.91
CA GLY A 71 -14.16 -0.60 -28.84
C GLY A 71 -12.70 -0.26 -29.17
N ASP A 72 -12.43 0.50 -30.24
CA ASP A 72 -11.07 0.74 -30.75
C ASP A 72 -10.16 1.38 -29.71
N VAL A 73 -10.74 2.28 -28.90
CA VAL A 73 -10.06 2.98 -27.80
C VAL A 73 -10.65 2.57 -26.44
N ALA A 74 -11.96 2.32 -26.33
CA ALA A 74 -12.61 1.90 -25.09
C ALA A 74 -12.27 2.83 -23.89
N ALA A 75 -11.95 2.25 -22.73
CA ALA A 75 -11.44 2.98 -21.57
C ALA A 75 -9.93 3.26 -21.66
N ASP A 76 -9.25 2.82 -22.72
CA ASP A 76 -7.81 2.99 -22.95
C ASP A 76 -6.93 2.42 -21.83
N SER A 77 -7.34 1.28 -21.26
CA SER A 77 -6.57 0.58 -20.22
C SER A 77 -5.22 0.06 -20.72
N TYR A 78 -5.05 -0.13 -22.03
CA TYR A 78 -3.76 -0.51 -22.61
C TYR A 78 -2.66 0.51 -22.26
N HIS A 79 -3.00 1.80 -22.29
CA HIS A 79 -2.09 2.88 -21.93
C HIS A 79 -2.20 3.31 -20.47
N ASN A 80 -3.35 3.07 -19.83
CA ASN A 80 -3.68 3.60 -18.50
C ASN A 80 -3.75 2.54 -17.38
N TYR A 81 -3.21 1.33 -17.58
CA TYR A 81 -3.31 0.23 -16.59
C TYR A 81 -2.85 0.63 -15.18
N LYS A 82 -1.87 1.54 -15.03
CA LYS A 82 -1.44 2.04 -13.71
C LYS A 82 -2.53 2.81 -12.98
N ARG A 83 -3.30 3.64 -13.69
CA ARG A 83 -4.46 4.32 -13.12
C ARG A 83 -5.55 3.32 -12.75
N ASP A 84 -5.70 2.26 -13.55
CA ASP A 84 -6.67 1.22 -13.25
C ASP A 84 -6.29 0.46 -11.97
N VAL A 85 -5.01 0.12 -11.78
CA VAL A 85 -4.50 -0.45 -10.51
C VAL A 85 -4.66 0.53 -9.35
N GLU A 86 -4.48 1.82 -9.57
CA GLU A 86 -4.73 2.84 -8.54
C GLU A 86 -6.19 2.84 -8.08
N MET A 87 -7.17 2.69 -8.98
CA MET A 87 -8.59 2.52 -8.60
C MET A 87 -8.84 1.27 -7.75
N MET A 88 -8.12 0.18 -8.04
CA MET A 88 -8.20 -1.04 -7.22
C MET A 88 -7.71 -0.79 -5.79
N ARG A 89 -6.65 0.03 -5.64
CA ARG A 89 -6.14 0.46 -4.33
C ARG A 89 -7.11 1.40 -3.62
N GLU A 90 -7.71 2.33 -4.35
CA GLU A 90 -8.73 3.23 -3.83
C GLU A 90 -9.89 2.46 -3.19
N LEU A 91 -10.35 1.39 -3.84
CA LEU A 91 -11.41 0.51 -3.37
C LEU A 91 -10.97 -0.48 -2.26
N GLY A 92 -9.67 -0.73 -2.12
CA GLY A 92 -9.13 -1.73 -1.19
C GLY A 92 -9.32 -3.19 -1.63
N LEU A 93 -9.28 -3.46 -2.94
CA LEU A 93 -9.55 -4.82 -3.47
C LEU A 93 -8.49 -5.85 -3.03
N ASP A 94 -8.92 -7.07 -2.72
CA ASP A 94 -8.06 -8.24 -2.49
C ASP A 94 -7.62 -8.88 -3.82
N ALA A 95 -8.50 -8.84 -4.83
CA ALA A 95 -8.29 -9.47 -6.12
C ALA A 95 -8.87 -8.63 -7.26
N TYR A 96 -8.31 -8.82 -8.45
CA TYR A 96 -8.84 -8.23 -9.67
C TYR A 96 -8.95 -9.29 -10.76
N ARG A 97 -10.16 -9.44 -11.31
CA ARG A 97 -10.40 -10.34 -12.42
C ARG A 97 -10.38 -9.58 -13.73
N PHE A 98 -9.46 -9.93 -14.62
CA PHE A 98 -9.39 -9.36 -15.96
C PHE A 98 -9.19 -10.48 -16.98
N SER A 99 -9.49 -10.19 -18.25
CA SER A 99 -9.20 -11.14 -19.32
C SER A 99 -7.98 -10.73 -20.13
N LEU A 100 -7.32 -11.73 -20.70
CA LEU A 100 -6.32 -11.55 -21.73
C LEU A 100 -7.03 -11.45 -23.09
N SER A 101 -6.44 -10.69 -24.01
CA SER A 101 -6.86 -10.65 -25.39
C SER A 101 -6.06 -11.65 -26.20
N TRP A 102 -6.72 -12.74 -26.61
CA TRP A 102 -6.10 -13.78 -27.45
C TRP A 102 -5.40 -13.18 -28.68
N PRO A 103 -6.02 -12.31 -29.49
CA PRO A 103 -5.33 -11.74 -30.65
C PRO A 103 -4.26 -10.69 -30.30
N ARG A 104 -4.19 -10.21 -29.06
CA ARG A 104 -3.05 -9.39 -28.62
C ARG A 104 -1.84 -10.26 -28.32
N ILE A 105 -2.04 -11.45 -27.77
CA ILE A 105 -0.97 -12.42 -27.45
C ILE A 105 -0.55 -13.21 -28.69
N LEU A 106 -1.51 -13.71 -29.46
CA LEU A 106 -1.31 -14.48 -30.69
C LEU A 106 -2.05 -13.77 -31.84
N PRO A 107 -1.41 -12.84 -32.57
CA PRO A 107 -2.07 -12.03 -33.61
C PRO A 107 -2.70 -12.83 -34.74
N THR A 108 -2.20 -14.04 -34.99
CA THR A 108 -2.78 -14.97 -35.97
C THR A 108 -3.75 -15.97 -35.36
N GLY A 109 -3.88 -15.98 -34.04
CA GLY A 109 -4.53 -17.00 -33.23
C GLY A 109 -3.69 -18.25 -32.96
N MET A 110 -2.52 -18.39 -33.61
CA MET A 110 -1.68 -19.59 -33.55
C MET A 110 -0.40 -19.37 -32.75
N ALA A 111 0.02 -20.37 -31.96
CA ALA A 111 1.17 -20.27 -31.05
C ALA A 111 2.54 -20.13 -31.74
N ASN A 112 2.62 -20.32 -33.06
CA ASN A 112 3.85 -20.09 -33.82
C ASN A 112 4.19 -18.60 -33.97
N GLU A 113 3.28 -17.69 -33.64
CA GLU A 113 3.50 -16.25 -33.68
C GLU A 113 2.99 -15.60 -32.39
N VAL A 114 3.88 -15.53 -31.39
CA VAL A 114 3.63 -14.86 -30.12
C VAL A 114 4.05 -13.40 -30.24
N ASN A 115 3.18 -12.48 -29.84
CA ASN A 115 3.47 -11.05 -29.80
C ASN A 115 4.16 -10.67 -28.47
N PRO A 116 5.46 -10.30 -28.49
CA PRO A 116 6.18 -9.96 -27.27
C PRO A 116 5.65 -8.70 -26.59
N ALA A 117 5.11 -7.73 -27.35
CA ALA A 117 4.56 -6.50 -26.78
C ALA A 117 3.24 -6.76 -26.03
N GLY A 118 2.40 -7.66 -26.56
CA GLY A 118 1.22 -8.15 -25.85
C GLY A 118 1.57 -8.86 -24.54
N ILE A 119 2.61 -9.72 -24.56
CA ILE A 119 3.13 -10.36 -23.34
C ILE A 119 3.65 -9.32 -22.35
N ALA A 120 4.42 -8.33 -22.81
CA ALA A 120 4.98 -7.28 -21.98
C ALA A 120 3.89 -6.44 -21.30
N PHE A 121 2.82 -6.09 -22.02
CA PHE A 121 1.68 -5.37 -21.44
C PHE A 121 1.06 -6.14 -20.27
N TYR A 122 0.72 -7.42 -20.44
CA TYR A 122 0.11 -8.20 -19.36
C TYR A 122 1.07 -8.48 -18.21
N ASN A 123 2.37 -8.66 -18.48
CA ASN A 123 3.39 -8.72 -17.43
C ASN A 123 3.39 -7.43 -16.60
N ASN A 124 3.47 -6.28 -17.25
CA ASN A 124 3.45 -4.98 -16.57
C ASN A 124 2.16 -4.79 -15.74
N TYR A 125 1.01 -5.21 -16.27
CA TYR A 125 -0.25 -5.08 -15.56
C TYR A 125 -0.30 -6.00 -14.33
N ILE A 126 0.11 -7.26 -14.47
CA ILE A 126 0.23 -8.24 -13.38
C ILE A 126 1.21 -7.75 -12.32
N ASP A 127 2.39 -7.28 -12.72
CA ASP A 127 3.42 -6.81 -11.80
C ASP A 127 2.99 -5.56 -11.04
N GLU A 128 2.28 -4.62 -11.69
CA GLU A 128 1.74 -3.43 -11.00
C GLU A 128 0.63 -3.81 -10.01
N MET A 129 -0.21 -4.82 -10.30
CA MET A 129 -1.19 -5.33 -9.31
C MET A 129 -0.49 -5.97 -8.11
N LEU A 130 0.47 -6.86 -8.37
CA LEU A 130 1.19 -7.59 -7.33
C LEU A 130 2.03 -6.66 -6.44
N LYS A 131 2.55 -5.56 -7.00
CA LYS A 131 3.21 -4.49 -6.25
C LYS A 131 2.36 -3.95 -5.09
N TYR A 132 1.03 -4.01 -5.20
CA TYR A 132 0.10 -3.56 -4.15
C TYR A 132 -0.74 -4.70 -3.58
N ASN A 133 -0.24 -5.95 -3.62
CA ASN A 133 -0.88 -7.14 -3.07
C ASN A 133 -2.30 -7.44 -3.62
N ILE A 134 -2.59 -6.99 -4.85
CA ILE A 134 -3.85 -7.33 -5.52
C ILE A 134 -3.66 -8.64 -6.27
N THR A 135 -4.45 -9.66 -5.92
CA THR A 135 -4.35 -10.99 -6.54
C THR A 135 -4.94 -10.99 -7.96
N PRO A 136 -4.16 -11.31 -9.01
CA PRO A 136 -4.69 -11.40 -10.37
C PRO A 136 -5.51 -12.70 -10.55
N MET A 137 -6.75 -12.55 -11.01
CA MET A 137 -7.61 -13.64 -11.48
C MET A 137 -7.78 -13.54 -13.00
N VAL A 138 -7.04 -14.35 -13.74
CA VAL A 138 -6.91 -14.18 -15.19
C VAL A 138 -7.92 -15.03 -15.94
N THR A 139 -8.71 -14.41 -16.80
CA THR A 139 -9.60 -15.07 -17.76
C THR A 139 -8.89 -15.20 -19.12
N LEU A 140 -8.73 -16.41 -19.63
CA LEU A 140 -8.02 -16.65 -20.90
C LEU A 140 -8.83 -16.18 -22.10
N TYR A 141 -10.15 -16.44 -22.10
CA TYR A 141 -11.04 -16.08 -23.20
C TYR A 141 -12.28 -15.34 -22.71
N HIS A 142 -12.46 -14.11 -23.21
CA HIS A 142 -13.62 -13.26 -22.92
C HIS A 142 -14.17 -12.65 -24.21
N TRP A 143 -14.63 -13.54 -25.10
CA TRP A 143 -15.44 -13.26 -26.29
C TRP A 143 -14.70 -12.58 -27.46
N ASP A 144 -13.38 -12.47 -27.40
CA ASP A 144 -12.54 -11.78 -28.37
C ASP A 144 -11.69 -12.74 -29.20
N LEU A 145 -12.35 -13.71 -29.86
CA LEU A 145 -11.70 -14.67 -30.74
C LEU A 145 -10.93 -13.96 -31.88
N PRO A 146 -9.69 -14.36 -32.20
CA PRO A 146 -9.00 -13.88 -33.39
C PRO A 146 -9.83 -14.16 -34.66
N GLN A 147 -10.04 -13.15 -35.50
CA GLN A 147 -10.92 -13.27 -36.68
C GLN A 147 -10.47 -14.40 -37.63
N LYS A 148 -9.16 -14.61 -37.77
CA LYS A 148 -8.61 -15.70 -38.61
C LYS A 148 -9.06 -17.10 -38.16
N LEU A 149 -9.30 -17.32 -36.86
CA LEU A 149 -9.85 -18.59 -36.37
C LEU A 149 -11.35 -18.67 -36.63
N GLN A 150 -12.05 -17.54 -36.57
CA GLN A 150 -13.47 -17.47 -36.92
C GLN A 150 -13.71 -17.78 -38.40
N ASP A 151 -12.84 -17.34 -39.30
CA ASP A 151 -12.90 -17.68 -40.74
C ASP A 151 -12.77 -19.18 -41.00
N LEU A 152 -12.13 -19.92 -40.09
CA LEU A 152 -12.04 -21.38 -40.10
C LEU A 152 -13.23 -22.07 -39.40
N GLY A 153 -14.23 -21.30 -38.96
CA GLY A 153 -15.44 -21.79 -38.28
C GLY A 153 -15.46 -21.61 -36.76
N GLY A 154 -14.41 -21.03 -36.17
CA GLY A 154 -14.31 -20.71 -34.74
C GLY A 154 -14.72 -21.88 -33.84
N PHE A 155 -15.57 -21.65 -32.84
CA PHE A 155 -16.03 -22.68 -31.90
C PHE A 155 -16.93 -23.76 -32.52
N ALA A 156 -17.47 -23.55 -33.73
CA ALA A 156 -18.15 -24.62 -34.45
C ALA A 156 -17.17 -25.63 -35.07
N ASN A 157 -15.88 -25.29 -35.17
CA ASN A 157 -14.83 -26.17 -35.65
C ASN A 157 -14.23 -26.99 -34.49
N PRO A 158 -14.15 -28.34 -34.57
CA PRO A 158 -13.57 -29.17 -33.51
C PRO A 158 -12.09 -28.86 -33.20
N LEU A 159 -11.32 -28.36 -34.18
CA LEU A 159 -9.90 -28.01 -34.01
C LEU A 159 -9.69 -26.80 -33.10
N ILE A 160 -10.74 -26.01 -32.80
CA ILE A 160 -10.64 -24.90 -31.84
C ILE A 160 -10.13 -25.36 -30.47
N SER A 161 -10.40 -26.62 -30.12
CA SER A 161 -9.97 -27.19 -28.85
C SER A 161 -8.46 -27.37 -28.76
N ASP A 162 -7.80 -27.67 -29.88
CA ASP A 162 -6.34 -27.77 -29.96
C ASP A 162 -5.71 -26.36 -29.99
N TRP A 163 -6.26 -25.45 -30.80
CA TRP A 163 -5.75 -24.07 -30.88
C TRP A 163 -5.88 -23.31 -29.56
N PHE A 164 -6.95 -23.55 -28.82
CA PHE A 164 -7.13 -22.99 -27.49
C PHE A 164 -6.17 -23.60 -26.45
N GLU A 165 -5.89 -24.90 -26.54
CA GLU A 165 -4.87 -25.55 -25.69
C GLU A 165 -3.48 -24.94 -25.93
N ASP A 166 -3.10 -24.73 -27.20
CA ASP A 166 -1.85 -24.08 -27.58
C ASP A 166 -1.78 -22.63 -27.06
N TYR A 167 -2.87 -21.86 -27.18
CA TYR A 167 -2.96 -20.52 -26.61
C TYR A 167 -2.83 -20.52 -25.08
N ALA A 168 -3.56 -21.41 -24.40
CA ALA A 168 -3.51 -21.55 -22.94
C ALA A 168 -2.08 -21.89 -22.47
N ARG A 169 -1.35 -22.70 -23.24
CA ARG A 169 0.04 -23.07 -22.94
C ARG A 169 0.93 -21.84 -22.91
N VAL A 170 0.87 -21.00 -23.95
CA VAL A 170 1.62 -19.73 -24.02
C VAL A 170 1.29 -18.84 -22.81
N VAL A 171 0.01 -18.76 -22.42
CA VAL A 171 -0.43 -18.00 -21.24
C VAL A 171 0.19 -18.55 -19.94
N PHE A 172 0.13 -19.87 -19.73
CA PHE A 172 0.66 -20.48 -18.51
C PHE A 172 2.18 -20.39 -18.41
N GLU A 173 2.89 -20.51 -19.53
CA GLU A 173 4.36 -20.35 -19.59
C GLU A 173 4.81 -18.94 -19.23
N ASN A 174 4.06 -17.91 -19.63
CA ASN A 174 4.46 -16.51 -19.47
C ASN A 174 3.97 -15.86 -18.17
N PHE A 175 2.85 -16.31 -17.60
CA PHE A 175 2.21 -15.63 -16.47
C PHE A 175 1.97 -16.51 -15.24
N GLY A 176 2.06 -17.84 -15.38
CA GLY A 176 1.67 -18.77 -14.29
C GLY A 176 2.65 -18.82 -13.11
N ASP A 177 3.85 -18.29 -13.27
CA ASP A 177 4.79 -18.05 -12.17
C ASP A 177 4.18 -17.12 -11.10
N ARG A 178 3.39 -16.13 -11.52
CA ARG A 178 2.77 -15.09 -10.68
C ARG A 178 1.26 -15.26 -10.50
N VAL A 179 0.54 -15.70 -11.52
CA VAL A 179 -0.93 -15.85 -11.48
C VAL A 179 -1.32 -17.18 -10.84
N LYS A 180 -2.21 -17.13 -9.83
CA LYS A 180 -2.66 -18.32 -9.08
C LYS A 180 -4.13 -18.68 -9.30
N MET A 181 -4.87 -17.87 -10.04
CA MET A 181 -6.28 -18.12 -10.37
C MET A 181 -6.52 -17.92 -11.85
N PHE A 182 -6.79 -19.01 -12.56
CA PHE A 182 -7.09 -19.00 -13.99
C PHE A 182 -8.54 -19.40 -14.26
N ILE A 183 -9.19 -18.68 -15.15
CA ILE A 183 -10.50 -18.98 -15.73
C ILE A 183 -10.28 -19.23 -17.22
N THR A 184 -10.68 -20.39 -17.75
CA THR A 184 -10.49 -20.66 -19.19
C THR A 184 -11.45 -19.83 -20.05
N PHE A 185 -12.75 -19.90 -19.75
CA PHE A 185 -13.81 -19.25 -20.51
C PHE A 185 -14.71 -18.43 -19.59
N ASN A 186 -15.01 -17.20 -20.00
CA ASN A 186 -16.13 -16.45 -19.48
C ASN A 186 -17.42 -16.79 -20.23
N GLU A 187 -18.47 -17.17 -19.50
CA GLU A 187 -19.85 -17.17 -19.99
C GLU A 187 -20.05 -17.94 -21.32
N PRO A 188 -19.89 -19.28 -21.32
CA PRO A 188 -20.05 -20.10 -22.52
C PRO A 188 -21.37 -19.91 -23.26
N ARG A 189 -22.45 -19.59 -22.55
CA ARG A 189 -23.77 -19.35 -23.13
C ARG A 189 -23.75 -18.12 -24.03
N GLU A 190 -23.14 -17.03 -23.60
CA GLU A 190 -23.04 -15.79 -24.35
C GLU A 190 -22.21 -16.02 -25.62
N ILE A 191 -21.14 -16.81 -25.52
CA ILE A 191 -20.35 -17.23 -26.69
C ILE A 191 -21.21 -18.05 -27.65
N CYS A 192 -21.80 -19.15 -27.17
CA CYS A 192 -22.39 -20.17 -28.02
C CYS A 192 -23.83 -19.88 -28.44
N TYR A 193 -24.69 -19.49 -27.49
CA TYR A 193 -26.07 -19.15 -27.83
C TYR A 193 -26.14 -17.76 -28.47
N GLN A 194 -25.59 -16.71 -27.86
CA GLN A 194 -25.76 -15.35 -28.38
C GLN A 194 -24.88 -15.04 -29.61
N GLY A 195 -23.70 -15.67 -29.73
CA GLY A 195 -22.79 -15.50 -30.87
C GLY A 195 -23.02 -16.46 -32.04
N TYR A 196 -23.18 -17.76 -31.77
CA TYR A 196 -23.31 -18.78 -32.83
C TYR A 196 -24.76 -19.15 -33.13
N GLY A 197 -25.59 -19.28 -32.09
CA GLY A 197 -27.01 -19.61 -32.22
C GLY A 197 -27.90 -18.43 -32.60
N GLY A 198 -27.52 -17.21 -32.23
CA GLY A 198 -28.29 -15.99 -32.42
C GLY A 198 -27.47 -14.86 -33.04
N ASP A 199 -27.95 -13.64 -32.82
CA ASP A 199 -27.46 -12.40 -33.42
C ASP A 199 -27.20 -11.30 -32.37
N LEU A 200 -27.04 -11.68 -31.11
CA LEU A 200 -26.92 -10.77 -29.98
C LEU A 200 -25.47 -10.48 -29.56
N LYS A 201 -24.49 -11.24 -30.07
CA LYS A 201 -23.05 -11.06 -29.82
C LYS A 201 -22.26 -11.44 -31.08
N ALA A 202 -21.03 -10.94 -31.21
CA ALA A 202 -20.13 -11.41 -32.26
C ALA A 202 -19.95 -12.95 -32.18
N PRO A 203 -19.89 -13.68 -33.31
CA PRO A 203 -19.86 -13.19 -34.70
C PRO A 203 -21.25 -13.02 -35.38
N ILE A 204 -22.37 -13.08 -34.65
CA ILE A 204 -23.73 -12.99 -35.20
C ILE A 204 -23.98 -14.03 -36.32
N LEU A 205 -23.62 -15.30 -36.06
CA LEU A 205 -23.76 -16.35 -37.07
C LEU A 205 -25.23 -16.71 -37.34
N ASN A 206 -26.11 -16.52 -36.35
CA ASN A 206 -27.54 -16.81 -36.41
C ASN A 206 -27.85 -18.26 -36.86
N SER A 207 -27.02 -19.22 -36.45
CA SER A 207 -27.19 -20.65 -36.74
C SER A 207 -28.06 -21.31 -35.66
N THR A 208 -29.32 -20.89 -35.58
CA THR A 208 -30.24 -21.23 -34.47
C THR A 208 -30.39 -22.73 -34.23
N ALA A 209 -30.35 -23.54 -35.29
CA ALA A 209 -30.55 -24.98 -35.23
C ALA A 209 -29.43 -25.72 -34.49
N MET A 210 -28.17 -25.34 -34.75
CA MET A 210 -26.99 -26.18 -34.48
C MET A 210 -25.82 -25.43 -33.84
N GLY A 211 -25.67 -24.12 -34.11
CA GLY A 211 -24.50 -23.33 -33.74
C GLY A 211 -24.21 -23.37 -32.25
N THR A 212 -25.25 -23.16 -31.42
CA THR A 212 -25.17 -23.24 -29.96
C THR A 212 -24.56 -24.55 -29.46
N TYR A 213 -25.03 -25.68 -30.01
CA TYR A 213 -24.68 -27.00 -29.51
C TYR A 213 -23.30 -27.48 -29.98
N LEU A 214 -22.91 -27.16 -31.22
CA LEU A 214 -21.56 -27.42 -31.72
C LEU A 214 -20.53 -26.60 -30.94
N CYS A 215 -20.79 -25.30 -30.78
CA CYS A 215 -19.96 -24.42 -29.97
C CYS A 215 -19.84 -24.93 -28.54
N GLY A 216 -20.96 -25.26 -27.89
CA GLY A 216 -20.96 -25.72 -26.50
C GLY A 216 -20.12 -26.98 -26.28
N LYS A 217 -20.24 -27.97 -27.17
CA LYS A 217 -19.45 -29.20 -27.10
C LYS A 217 -17.95 -28.92 -27.26
N HIS A 218 -17.55 -28.20 -28.31
CA HIS A 218 -16.12 -27.96 -28.57
C HIS A 218 -15.49 -27.04 -27.53
N LEU A 219 -16.22 -26.05 -27.01
CA LEU A 219 -15.77 -25.19 -25.92
C LEU A 219 -15.51 -25.99 -24.64
N LEU A 220 -16.40 -26.93 -24.28
CA LEU A 220 -16.19 -27.80 -23.11
C LEU A 220 -14.97 -28.71 -23.27
N ILE A 221 -14.72 -29.22 -24.48
CA ILE A 221 -13.52 -29.99 -24.79
C ILE A 221 -12.27 -29.11 -24.70
N ALA A 222 -12.32 -27.88 -25.23
CA ALA A 222 -11.23 -26.90 -25.15
C ALA A 222 -10.90 -26.55 -23.69
N HIS A 223 -11.93 -26.33 -22.86
CA HIS A 223 -11.80 -26.08 -21.43
C HIS A 223 -11.08 -27.23 -20.74
N ALA A 224 -11.53 -28.46 -20.99
CA ALA A 224 -10.98 -29.64 -20.37
C ALA A 224 -9.52 -29.90 -20.77
N LYS A 225 -9.17 -29.71 -22.06
CA LYS A 225 -7.78 -29.79 -22.53
C LYS A 225 -6.89 -28.79 -21.81
N ALA A 226 -7.28 -27.51 -21.77
CA ALA A 226 -6.53 -26.48 -21.07
C ALA A 226 -6.37 -26.76 -19.56
N TYR A 227 -7.44 -27.23 -18.90
CA TYR A 227 -7.40 -27.62 -17.49
C TYR A 227 -6.44 -28.77 -17.23
N HIS A 228 -6.55 -29.87 -17.98
CA HIS A 228 -5.71 -31.05 -17.77
C HIS A 228 -4.24 -30.76 -18.09
N MET A 229 -3.97 -29.98 -19.11
CA MET A 229 -2.63 -29.48 -19.41
C MET A 229 -2.09 -28.65 -18.23
N TYR A 230 -2.85 -27.68 -17.71
CA TYR A 230 -2.44 -26.91 -16.52
C TYR A 230 -2.16 -27.82 -15.33
N ASN A 231 -3.11 -28.70 -15.00
CA ASN A 231 -3.05 -29.57 -13.83
C ASN A 231 -1.87 -30.55 -13.89
N LYS A 232 -1.53 -31.06 -15.08
CA LYS A 232 -0.44 -32.02 -15.27
C LYS A 232 0.92 -31.36 -15.37
N GLU A 233 1.04 -30.26 -16.10
CA GLU A 233 2.34 -29.70 -16.50
C GLU A 233 2.76 -28.49 -15.69
N PHE A 234 1.82 -27.66 -15.24
CA PHE A 234 2.10 -26.34 -14.66
C PHE A 234 1.78 -26.25 -13.17
N LYS A 235 0.66 -26.83 -12.72
CA LYS A 235 0.22 -26.81 -11.33
C LYS A 235 1.27 -27.33 -10.34
N PRO A 236 2.05 -28.40 -10.61
CA PRO A 236 3.09 -28.87 -9.69
C PRO A 236 4.19 -27.84 -9.39
N THR A 237 4.49 -26.93 -10.31
CA THR A 237 5.53 -25.90 -10.14
C THR A 237 4.95 -24.52 -9.82
N GLN A 238 3.75 -24.22 -10.31
CA GLN A 238 3.12 -22.90 -10.19
C GLN A 238 2.15 -22.80 -9.01
N GLY A 239 1.52 -23.91 -8.59
CA GLY A 239 0.66 -23.96 -7.41
C GLY A 239 -0.68 -23.21 -7.52
N GLY A 240 -1.15 -22.88 -8.72
CA GLY A 240 -2.42 -22.19 -8.94
C GLY A 240 -3.64 -23.11 -9.07
N GLN A 241 -4.80 -22.49 -9.30
CA GLN A 241 -6.09 -23.13 -9.55
C GLN A 241 -6.62 -22.74 -10.92
N CYS A 242 -7.24 -23.68 -11.63
CA CYS A 242 -7.84 -23.45 -12.93
C CYS A 242 -9.31 -23.87 -12.94
N GLY A 243 -10.19 -23.01 -13.45
CA GLY A 243 -11.61 -23.31 -13.57
C GLY A 243 -12.29 -22.59 -14.72
N ILE A 244 -13.62 -22.52 -14.67
CA ILE A 244 -14.48 -21.90 -15.67
C ILE A 244 -15.51 -21.00 -15.01
N THR A 245 -15.90 -19.92 -15.69
CA THR A 245 -16.97 -19.03 -15.25
C THR A 245 -18.21 -19.24 -16.11
N ILE A 246 -19.35 -19.49 -15.47
CA ILE A 246 -20.65 -19.72 -16.13
C ILE A 246 -21.64 -18.64 -15.71
N SER A 247 -22.47 -18.17 -16.65
CA SER A 247 -23.59 -17.26 -16.36
C SER A 247 -24.73 -18.04 -15.69
N VAL A 248 -24.98 -17.81 -14.41
CA VAL A 248 -25.94 -18.56 -13.59
C VAL A 248 -26.99 -17.62 -13.01
N ASN A 249 -27.92 -17.16 -13.84
CA ASN A 249 -29.13 -16.51 -13.34
C ASN A 249 -30.09 -17.54 -12.70
N TRP A 250 -30.88 -17.08 -11.72
CA TRP A 250 -31.86 -17.95 -11.06
C TRP A 250 -33.15 -18.05 -11.88
N PHE A 251 -33.53 -19.26 -12.27
CA PHE A 251 -34.81 -19.53 -12.92
C PHE A 251 -35.66 -20.35 -11.96
N GLY A 252 -36.51 -19.66 -11.18
CA GLY A 252 -37.40 -20.29 -10.21
C GLY A 252 -38.76 -20.64 -10.84
N PRO A 253 -39.53 -21.58 -10.29
CA PRO A 253 -40.88 -21.85 -10.74
C PRO A 253 -41.82 -20.69 -10.37
N ALA A 254 -42.77 -20.37 -11.25
CA ALA A 254 -43.76 -19.31 -11.00
C ALA A 254 -44.83 -19.72 -9.97
N THR A 255 -45.10 -21.02 -9.86
CA THR A 255 -46.01 -21.63 -8.87
C THR A 255 -45.43 -22.93 -8.33
N ASP A 256 -46.01 -23.47 -7.27
CA ASP A 256 -45.60 -24.79 -6.71
C ASP A 256 -46.09 -25.99 -7.55
N SER A 257 -46.61 -25.77 -8.76
CA SER A 257 -47.07 -26.85 -9.64
C SER A 257 -45.91 -27.69 -10.18
N ALA A 258 -46.14 -28.98 -10.40
CA ALA A 258 -45.12 -29.88 -10.93
C ALA A 258 -44.67 -29.46 -12.34
N GLU A 259 -45.58 -28.90 -13.14
CA GLU A 259 -45.33 -28.40 -14.48
C GLU A 259 -44.37 -27.19 -14.46
N ASP A 260 -44.60 -26.21 -13.57
CA ASP A 260 -43.72 -25.04 -13.46
C ASP A 260 -42.36 -25.41 -12.85
N GLN A 261 -42.33 -26.36 -11.91
CA GLN A 261 -41.08 -26.92 -11.35
C GLN A 261 -40.22 -27.57 -12.43
N MET A 262 -40.83 -28.41 -13.28
CA MET A 262 -40.15 -29.06 -14.40
C MET A 262 -39.73 -28.06 -15.47
N ALA A 263 -40.58 -27.07 -15.78
CA ALA A 263 -40.25 -25.99 -16.70
C ALA A 263 -39.04 -25.18 -16.21
N ALA A 264 -39.00 -24.83 -14.93
CA ALA A 264 -37.87 -24.15 -14.32
C ALA A 264 -36.59 -25.00 -14.36
N GLU A 265 -36.68 -26.31 -14.13
CA GLU A 265 -35.53 -27.23 -14.26
C GLU A 265 -35.01 -27.28 -15.69
N ILE A 266 -35.87 -27.47 -16.68
CA ILE A 266 -35.48 -27.47 -18.10
C ILE A 266 -34.84 -26.14 -18.50
N LYS A 267 -35.37 -25.01 -18.00
CA LYS A 267 -34.78 -23.69 -18.23
C LYS A 267 -33.37 -23.60 -17.65
N ARG A 268 -33.16 -24.02 -16.40
CA ARG A 268 -31.82 -24.06 -15.78
C ARG A 268 -30.86 -24.94 -16.57
N GLN A 269 -31.31 -26.12 -17.01
CA GLN A 269 -30.47 -27.02 -17.79
C GLN A 269 -30.09 -26.44 -19.15
N GLY A 270 -31.03 -25.85 -19.90
CA GLY A 270 -30.75 -25.24 -21.19
C GLY A 270 -29.93 -23.95 -21.13
N GLU A 271 -30.07 -23.17 -20.05
CA GLU A 271 -29.36 -21.89 -19.87
C GLU A 271 -27.91 -22.09 -19.42
N TRP A 272 -27.68 -22.85 -18.35
CA TRP A 272 -26.33 -23.05 -17.80
C TRP A 272 -25.98 -24.51 -17.49
N GLY A 273 -26.97 -25.40 -17.35
CA GLY A 273 -26.70 -26.82 -17.06
C GLY A 273 -25.98 -27.56 -18.19
N ILE A 274 -26.20 -27.18 -19.46
CA ILE A 274 -25.46 -27.74 -20.60
C ILE A 274 -23.95 -27.47 -20.53
N TYR A 275 -23.51 -26.50 -19.72
CA TYR A 275 -22.08 -26.22 -19.48
C TYR A 275 -21.61 -26.71 -18.11
N ALA A 276 -22.45 -26.57 -17.07
CA ALA A 276 -22.10 -26.96 -15.71
C ALA A 276 -22.15 -28.48 -15.49
N HIS A 277 -23.19 -29.15 -15.98
CA HIS A 277 -23.40 -30.58 -15.73
C HIS A 277 -22.27 -31.46 -16.30
N PRO A 278 -21.75 -31.24 -17.54
CA PRO A 278 -20.63 -32.02 -18.06
C PRO A 278 -19.37 -32.01 -17.19
N ILE A 279 -19.14 -30.93 -16.44
CA ILE A 279 -17.93 -30.73 -15.63
C ILE A 279 -18.16 -31.19 -14.20
N PHE A 280 -19.27 -30.79 -13.58
CA PHE A 280 -19.45 -30.90 -12.13
C PHE A 280 -20.38 -32.05 -11.69
N SER A 281 -21.11 -32.69 -12.62
CA SER A 281 -21.91 -33.87 -12.27
C SER A 281 -21.03 -35.11 -12.13
N SER A 282 -21.53 -36.08 -11.36
CA SER A 282 -20.86 -37.38 -11.23
C SER A 282 -20.95 -38.22 -12.51
N GLU A 283 -21.95 -37.94 -13.36
CA GLU A 283 -22.21 -38.64 -14.62
C GLU A 283 -21.34 -38.12 -15.77
N GLY A 284 -21.08 -36.81 -15.82
CA GLY A 284 -20.53 -36.13 -16.99
C GLY A 284 -21.52 -36.10 -18.16
N GLY A 285 -21.07 -35.55 -19.30
CA GLY A 285 -21.93 -35.38 -20.47
C GLY A 285 -23.03 -34.32 -20.28
N PHE A 286 -23.91 -34.16 -21.28
CA PHE A 286 -25.00 -33.19 -21.20
C PHE A 286 -26.11 -33.64 -20.23
N PRO A 287 -26.84 -32.71 -19.58
CA PRO A 287 -27.90 -33.06 -18.65
C PRO A 287 -29.01 -33.84 -19.36
N LYS A 288 -29.35 -35.01 -18.80
CA LYS A 288 -30.22 -36.00 -19.43
C LYS A 288 -31.58 -35.42 -19.82
N GLU A 289 -32.24 -34.76 -18.88
CA GLU A 289 -33.57 -34.16 -19.03
C GLU A 289 -33.66 -33.15 -20.18
N PHE A 290 -32.57 -32.43 -20.46
CA PHE A 290 -32.52 -31.48 -21.58
C PHE A 290 -32.13 -32.19 -22.88
N SER A 291 -31.14 -33.09 -22.83
CA SER A 291 -30.68 -33.83 -24.01
C SER A 291 -31.76 -34.70 -24.65
N GLU A 292 -32.59 -35.38 -23.84
CA GLU A 292 -33.72 -36.18 -24.31
C GLU A 292 -34.78 -35.30 -24.99
N ARG A 293 -35.05 -34.11 -24.42
CA ARG A 293 -35.98 -33.14 -24.99
C ARG A 293 -35.50 -32.59 -26.34
N VAL A 294 -34.20 -32.27 -26.46
CA VAL A 294 -33.61 -31.83 -27.74
C VAL A 294 -33.68 -32.96 -28.77
N ALA A 295 -33.43 -34.22 -28.37
CA ALA A 295 -33.51 -35.37 -29.28
C ALA A 295 -34.95 -35.58 -29.78
N GLU A 296 -35.95 -35.47 -28.89
CA GLU A 296 -37.37 -35.55 -29.25
C GLU A 296 -37.77 -34.44 -30.23
N LYS A 297 -37.45 -33.18 -29.91
CA LYS A 297 -37.73 -32.03 -30.80
C LYS A 297 -37.01 -32.15 -32.13
N SER A 298 -35.76 -32.61 -32.14
CA SER A 298 -35.00 -32.87 -33.36
C SER A 298 -35.72 -33.88 -34.26
N ALA A 299 -36.24 -34.98 -33.69
CA ALA A 299 -37.01 -35.96 -34.44
C ALA A 299 -38.33 -35.37 -34.98
N GLN A 300 -39.05 -34.59 -34.17
CA GLN A 300 -40.28 -33.89 -34.60
C GLN A 300 -40.02 -32.89 -35.75
N GLN A 301 -38.84 -32.28 -35.77
CA GLN A 301 -38.40 -31.34 -36.80
C GLN A 301 -37.78 -32.01 -38.03
N GLY A 302 -37.76 -33.36 -38.07
CA GLY A 302 -37.29 -34.13 -39.22
C GLY A 302 -35.78 -34.39 -39.27
N TYR A 303 -35.04 -34.11 -38.20
CA TYR A 303 -33.62 -34.47 -38.12
C TYR A 303 -33.47 -35.98 -37.83
N ARG A 304 -32.55 -36.63 -38.55
CA ARG A 304 -32.24 -38.07 -38.35
C ARG A 304 -31.48 -38.37 -37.05
N ARG A 305 -30.94 -37.34 -36.41
CA ARG A 305 -30.14 -37.40 -35.18
C ARG A 305 -30.40 -36.15 -34.36
N SER A 306 -30.13 -36.20 -33.07
CA SER A 306 -30.23 -35.02 -32.19
C SER A 306 -29.35 -33.88 -32.73
N ARG A 307 -29.87 -32.64 -32.63
CA ARG A 307 -29.12 -31.42 -32.89
C ARG A 307 -28.10 -31.12 -31.79
N LEU A 308 -28.29 -31.65 -30.58
CA LEU A 308 -27.29 -31.64 -29.51
C LEU A 308 -26.35 -32.85 -29.74
N PRO A 309 -25.07 -32.63 -30.10
CA PRO A 309 -24.15 -33.74 -30.35
C PRO A 309 -23.83 -34.46 -29.04
N GLU A 310 -23.81 -35.79 -29.06
CA GLU A 310 -23.48 -36.57 -27.87
C GLU A 310 -21.98 -36.53 -27.57
N PHE A 311 -21.62 -36.60 -26.29
CA PHE A 311 -20.25 -36.89 -25.88
C PHE A 311 -19.97 -38.40 -25.99
N THR A 312 -18.85 -38.74 -26.61
CA THR A 312 -18.24 -40.06 -26.49
C THR A 312 -17.81 -40.31 -25.04
N GLU A 313 -17.57 -41.57 -24.67
CA GLU A 313 -17.13 -41.90 -23.30
C GLU A 313 -15.76 -41.29 -22.99
N GLU A 314 -14.87 -41.20 -23.98
CA GLU A 314 -13.58 -40.53 -23.87
C GLU A 314 -13.73 -39.03 -23.62
N GLU A 315 -14.64 -38.35 -24.34
CA GLU A 315 -14.88 -36.93 -24.11
C GLU A 315 -15.58 -36.68 -22.76
N LYS A 316 -16.51 -37.55 -22.33
CA LYS A 316 -17.09 -37.47 -20.97
C LYS A 316 -16.01 -37.59 -19.90
N ALA A 317 -15.10 -38.56 -20.06
CA ALA A 317 -13.99 -38.76 -19.14
C ALA A 317 -13.02 -37.57 -19.12
N LEU A 318 -12.82 -36.92 -20.26
CA LEU A 318 -11.99 -35.71 -20.38
C LEU A 318 -12.64 -34.52 -19.65
N VAL A 319 -13.92 -34.25 -19.88
CA VAL A 319 -14.59 -33.04 -19.35
C VAL A 319 -14.99 -33.17 -17.88
N LYS A 320 -15.35 -34.37 -17.43
CA LYS A 320 -15.81 -34.59 -16.05
C LYS A 320 -14.70 -34.28 -15.04
N GLY A 321 -15.02 -33.40 -14.10
CA GLY A 321 -14.12 -32.97 -13.02
C GLY A 321 -13.01 -32.02 -13.46
N ALA A 322 -13.06 -31.48 -14.67
CA ALA A 322 -12.02 -30.61 -15.22
C ALA A 322 -12.03 -29.17 -14.65
N SER A 323 -12.21 -28.98 -13.35
CA SER A 323 -12.24 -27.66 -12.73
C SER A 323 -11.91 -27.69 -11.23
N ASP A 324 -11.06 -26.78 -10.77
CA ASP A 324 -10.70 -26.63 -9.34
C ASP A 324 -11.72 -25.78 -8.55
N PHE A 325 -12.50 -24.96 -9.25
CA PHE A 325 -13.55 -24.10 -8.70
C PHE A 325 -14.65 -23.83 -9.74
N PHE A 326 -15.79 -23.32 -9.30
CA PHE A 326 -16.91 -22.90 -10.12
C PHE A 326 -17.00 -21.38 -10.07
N GLY A 327 -16.64 -20.71 -11.17
CA GLY A 327 -16.85 -19.27 -11.34
C GLY A 327 -18.30 -18.98 -11.73
N VAL A 328 -18.92 -18.01 -11.06
CA VAL A 328 -20.33 -17.69 -11.24
C VAL A 328 -20.47 -16.22 -11.61
N ASN A 329 -21.00 -15.97 -12.80
CA ASN A 329 -21.55 -14.67 -13.16
C ASN A 329 -23.04 -14.69 -12.84
N HIS A 330 -23.50 -13.76 -12.03
CA HIS A 330 -24.91 -13.71 -11.62
C HIS A 330 -25.41 -12.28 -11.66
N TYR A 331 -26.60 -12.07 -12.21
CA TYR A 331 -27.20 -10.75 -12.33
C TYR A 331 -28.66 -10.69 -11.88
N THR A 332 -29.45 -11.72 -12.11
CA THR A 332 -30.91 -11.62 -11.92
C THR A 332 -31.58 -12.97 -11.70
N ALA A 333 -32.89 -12.93 -11.42
CA ALA A 333 -33.78 -14.06 -11.54
C ALA A 333 -34.91 -13.85 -12.55
N ARG A 334 -35.59 -14.95 -12.89
CA ARG A 334 -36.90 -15.01 -13.58
C ARG A 334 -37.76 -16.11 -12.96
N LEU A 335 -39.07 -15.89 -13.00
CA LEU A 335 -40.06 -16.92 -12.66
C LEU A 335 -40.55 -17.59 -13.93
N VAL A 336 -40.46 -18.92 -13.98
CA VAL A 336 -40.70 -19.75 -15.15
C VAL A 336 -42.03 -20.46 -14.98
N SER A 337 -42.84 -20.45 -16.03
CA SER A 337 -44.08 -21.21 -16.08
C SER A 337 -44.22 -22.00 -17.37
N ALA A 338 -44.79 -23.19 -17.25
CA ALA A 338 -45.17 -24.03 -18.39
C ALA A 338 -46.35 -23.46 -19.19
N THR A 339 -47.18 -22.60 -18.56
CA THR A 339 -48.45 -22.11 -19.13
C THR A 339 -48.46 -20.62 -19.47
N LEU A 340 -47.44 -19.86 -19.02
CA LEU A 340 -47.27 -18.46 -19.41
C LEU A 340 -46.97 -18.34 -20.92
N TYR A 341 -47.32 -17.19 -21.49
CA TYR A 341 -47.06 -16.88 -22.90
C TYR A 341 -45.58 -17.10 -23.24
N LYS A 342 -45.35 -17.88 -24.29
CA LYS A 342 -44.02 -18.15 -24.84
C LYS A 342 -43.78 -17.17 -25.98
N GLU A 343 -42.65 -16.48 -25.94
CA GLU A 343 -42.25 -15.60 -27.03
C GLU A 343 -42.11 -16.38 -28.35
N ALA A 344 -42.41 -15.74 -29.47
CA ALA A 344 -42.17 -16.32 -30.78
C ALA A 344 -40.65 -16.40 -31.00
N VAL A 345 -40.12 -17.62 -31.06
CA VAL A 345 -38.69 -17.89 -31.24
C VAL A 345 -38.43 -18.65 -32.54
N PRO A 346 -37.23 -18.56 -33.13
CA PRO A 346 -36.87 -19.37 -34.27
C PRO A 346 -37.03 -20.87 -33.96
N VAL A 347 -37.58 -21.62 -34.93
CA VAL A 347 -37.74 -23.07 -34.83
C VAL A 347 -36.98 -23.71 -35.99
N PRO A 348 -35.96 -24.55 -35.75
CA PRO A 348 -35.41 -24.94 -34.44
C PRO A 348 -34.51 -23.89 -33.76
N SER A 349 -34.48 -23.89 -32.41
CA SER A 349 -33.51 -23.12 -31.60
C SER A 349 -33.38 -23.65 -30.16
N LEU A 350 -32.38 -23.17 -29.40
CA LEU A 350 -32.24 -23.45 -27.95
C LEU A 350 -33.50 -23.04 -27.17
N LEU A 351 -34.07 -21.88 -27.48
CA LEU A 351 -35.27 -21.39 -26.79
C LEU A 351 -36.50 -22.23 -27.13
N ASP A 352 -36.62 -22.65 -28.40
CA ASP A 352 -37.61 -23.66 -28.79
C ASP A 352 -37.34 -24.96 -28.04
N ASP A 353 -36.10 -25.41 -27.87
CA ASP A 353 -35.82 -26.65 -27.16
C ASP A 353 -36.26 -26.62 -25.69
N MET A 354 -36.06 -25.50 -25.01
CA MET A 354 -36.57 -25.29 -23.65
C MET A 354 -38.10 -25.19 -23.61
N ASP A 355 -38.71 -24.43 -24.54
CA ASP A 355 -40.17 -24.27 -24.70
C ASP A 355 -40.91 -23.94 -23.40
N VAL A 356 -40.47 -22.86 -22.74
CA VAL A 356 -41.03 -22.34 -21.48
C VAL A 356 -41.28 -20.83 -21.54
N GLY A 357 -42.32 -20.37 -20.84
CA GLY A 357 -42.56 -18.95 -20.61
C GLY A 357 -41.88 -18.48 -19.32
N HIS A 358 -41.49 -17.22 -19.25
CA HIS A 358 -40.95 -16.66 -18.00
C HIS A 358 -41.23 -15.16 -17.90
N ASN A 359 -41.27 -14.64 -16.68
CA ASN A 359 -41.43 -13.21 -16.42
C ASN A 359 -40.59 -12.77 -15.20
N ALA A 360 -40.50 -11.45 -15.01
CA ALA A 360 -40.09 -10.84 -13.76
C ALA A 360 -41.34 -10.20 -13.12
N PRO A 361 -41.56 -10.36 -11.82
CA PRO A 361 -42.58 -9.61 -11.09
C PRO A 361 -42.43 -8.10 -11.26
N ASP A 362 -43.55 -7.38 -11.45
CA ASP A 362 -43.57 -5.92 -11.69
C ASP A 362 -43.00 -5.09 -10.52
N ASN A 363 -42.96 -5.68 -9.32
CA ASN A 363 -42.41 -5.03 -8.14
C ASN A 363 -40.88 -5.19 -8.01
N TRP A 364 -40.22 -5.92 -8.91
CA TRP A 364 -38.76 -5.98 -8.98
C TRP A 364 -38.24 -4.76 -9.73
N ALA A 365 -37.37 -3.99 -9.09
CA ALA A 365 -36.77 -2.80 -9.72
C ALA A 365 -36.01 -3.18 -10.98
N THR A 366 -36.07 -2.35 -12.02
CA THR A 366 -35.38 -2.54 -13.29
C THR A 366 -34.14 -1.65 -13.38
N SER A 367 -33.12 -2.12 -14.09
CA SER A 367 -31.90 -1.34 -14.39
C SER A 367 -32.00 -0.64 -15.75
N ALA A 368 -30.91 -0.01 -16.21
CA ALA A 368 -30.84 0.50 -17.57
C ALA A 368 -30.95 -0.62 -18.62
N SER A 369 -30.41 -1.81 -18.31
CA SER A 369 -30.54 -2.99 -19.14
C SER A 369 -31.90 -3.66 -18.91
N SER A 370 -32.70 -3.79 -19.96
CA SER A 370 -34.07 -4.34 -19.88
C SER A 370 -34.16 -5.78 -19.35
N TRP A 371 -33.07 -6.55 -19.47
CA TRP A 371 -32.98 -7.91 -18.98
C TRP A 371 -32.62 -8.01 -17.48
N LEU A 372 -32.11 -6.94 -16.87
CA LEU A 372 -31.59 -6.95 -15.51
C LEU A 372 -32.57 -6.31 -14.52
N VAL A 373 -32.99 -7.10 -13.53
CA VAL A 373 -33.90 -6.67 -12.45
C VAL A 373 -33.37 -7.10 -11.08
N LEU A 374 -33.74 -6.35 -10.04
CA LEU A 374 -33.35 -6.64 -8.67
C LEU A 374 -34.25 -7.73 -8.09
N ALA A 375 -33.80 -8.98 -8.22
CA ALA A 375 -34.50 -10.15 -7.69
C ALA A 375 -34.02 -10.49 -6.27
N PRO A 376 -34.92 -10.60 -5.27
CA PRO A 376 -34.53 -10.94 -3.90
C PRO A 376 -33.87 -12.33 -3.81
N ASN A 377 -32.74 -12.43 -3.10
CA ASN A 377 -32.02 -13.68 -2.80
C ASN A 377 -31.68 -14.55 -4.04
N SER A 378 -31.54 -13.95 -5.22
CA SER A 378 -31.33 -14.72 -6.45
C SER A 378 -29.98 -15.46 -6.48
N ILE A 379 -28.91 -14.86 -5.94
CA ILE A 379 -27.60 -15.52 -5.84
C ILE A 379 -27.70 -16.72 -4.91
N PHE A 380 -28.33 -16.56 -3.74
CA PHE A 380 -28.54 -17.62 -2.77
C PHE A 380 -29.30 -18.80 -3.36
N ASN A 381 -30.41 -18.55 -4.05
CA ASN A 381 -31.21 -19.61 -4.66
C ASN A 381 -30.42 -20.37 -5.73
N ALA A 382 -29.68 -19.65 -6.58
CA ALA A 382 -28.84 -20.26 -7.61
C ALA A 382 -27.72 -21.12 -7.02
N LEU A 383 -26.95 -20.57 -6.07
CA LEU A 383 -25.83 -21.28 -5.47
C LEU A 383 -26.28 -22.44 -4.57
N LYS A 384 -27.42 -22.31 -3.89
CA LYS A 384 -28.00 -23.42 -3.11
C LYS A 384 -28.39 -24.59 -4.01
N HIS A 385 -29.07 -24.31 -5.13
CA HIS A 385 -29.41 -25.34 -6.10
C HIS A 385 -28.16 -26.01 -6.69
N LEU A 386 -27.12 -25.23 -7.04
CA LEU A 386 -25.84 -25.78 -7.53
C LEU A 386 -25.12 -26.60 -6.45
N LYS A 387 -25.13 -26.16 -5.20
CA LYS A 387 -24.57 -26.90 -4.06
C LYS A 387 -25.22 -28.27 -3.92
N GLU A 388 -26.56 -28.32 -3.96
CA GLU A 388 -27.33 -29.56 -3.83
C GLU A 388 -27.12 -30.49 -5.02
N ARG A 389 -27.03 -29.94 -6.23
CA ARG A 389 -26.87 -30.72 -7.47
C ARG A 389 -25.45 -31.23 -7.70
N TYR A 390 -24.43 -30.46 -7.32
CA TYR A 390 -23.02 -30.71 -7.66
C TYR A 390 -22.11 -30.91 -6.45
N ASN A 391 -22.68 -31.29 -5.31
CA ASN A 391 -21.93 -31.64 -4.10
C ASN A 391 -21.04 -30.48 -3.58
N ASN A 392 -21.60 -29.27 -3.52
CA ASN A 392 -20.99 -28.07 -2.92
C ASN A 392 -19.56 -27.75 -3.43
N PRO A 393 -19.35 -27.53 -4.74
CA PRO A 393 -18.03 -27.17 -5.25
C PRO A 393 -17.57 -25.82 -4.68
N LYS A 394 -16.28 -25.52 -4.81
CA LYS A 394 -15.76 -24.21 -4.42
C LYS A 394 -16.28 -23.13 -5.37
N PHE A 395 -17.04 -22.16 -4.87
CA PHE A 395 -17.62 -21.08 -5.67
C PHE A 395 -16.84 -19.77 -5.53
N TYR A 396 -16.73 -19.04 -6.63
CA TYR A 396 -16.44 -17.61 -6.65
C TYR A 396 -17.53 -16.91 -7.46
N VAL A 397 -18.13 -15.85 -6.92
CA VAL A 397 -18.94 -14.96 -7.75
C VAL A 397 -17.96 -14.08 -8.52
N THR A 398 -17.74 -14.41 -9.78
CA THR A 398 -16.73 -13.78 -10.64
C THR A 398 -17.24 -12.54 -11.33
N GLU A 399 -18.55 -12.28 -11.26
CA GLU A 399 -19.19 -11.10 -11.83
C GLU A 399 -20.59 -10.89 -11.27
N ASN A 400 -20.89 -9.67 -10.83
CA ASN A 400 -22.22 -9.25 -10.42
C ASN A 400 -22.31 -7.71 -10.46
N GLY A 401 -23.29 -7.16 -11.17
CA GLY A 401 -23.32 -5.74 -11.49
C GLY A 401 -24.71 -5.17 -11.70
N TRP A 402 -24.80 -3.84 -11.68
CA TRP A 402 -26.03 -3.09 -11.97
C TRP A 402 -25.77 -2.01 -13.01
N SER A 403 -26.59 -1.97 -14.06
CA SER A 403 -26.46 -0.95 -15.10
C SER A 403 -27.25 0.32 -14.81
N THR A 404 -26.67 1.44 -15.22
CA THR A 404 -27.27 2.78 -15.20
C THR A 404 -27.11 3.43 -16.56
N TYR A 405 -27.82 4.53 -16.79
CA TYR A 405 -27.54 5.43 -17.92
C TYR A 405 -26.49 6.48 -17.52
N TYR A 406 -25.93 7.19 -18.49
CA TYR A 406 -24.97 8.26 -18.23
C TYR A 406 -25.61 9.40 -17.41
N GLU A 407 -26.86 9.73 -17.69
CA GLU A 407 -27.64 10.81 -17.06
C GLU A 407 -27.93 10.55 -15.57
N THR A 408 -27.79 9.31 -15.10
CA THR A 408 -27.84 8.99 -13.66
C THR A 408 -26.75 9.72 -12.89
N GLY A 409 -25.61 10.03 -13.54
CA GLY A 409 -24.50 10.73 -12.93
C GLY A 409 -23.82 9.92 -11.82
N LEU A 410 -23.06 10.60 -10.96
CA LEU A 410 -22.24 9.95 -9.93
C LEU A 410 -23.05 9.40 -8.74
N MET A 411 -24.32 9.81 -8.58
CA MET A 411 -25.20 9.38 -7.49
C MET A 411 -26.08 8.21 -7.93
N ASP A 412 -25.48 7.03 -7.96
CA ASP A 412 -26.04 5.81 -8.54
C ASP A 412 -26.73 4.90 -7.49
N ASP A 413 -27.73 5.43 -6.80
CA ASP A 413 -28.43 4.75 -5.69
C ASP A 413 -29.04 3.39 -6.04
N GLY A 414 -29.43 3.19 -7.30
CA GLY A 414 -29.88 1.89 -7.80
C GLY A 414 -28.80 0.81 -7.71
N ARG A 415 -27.55 1.16 -8.05
CA ARG A 415 -26.38 0.27 -7.93
C ARG A 415 -26.03 0.00 -6.48
N VAL A 416 -26.08 1.03 -5.63
CA VAL A 416 -25.89 0.90 -4.18
C VAL A 416 -26.89 -0.10 -3.58
N THR A 417 -28.18 0.06 -3.93
CA THR A 417 -29.26 -0.83 -3.47
C THR A 417 -29.01 -2.27 -3.94
N TYR A 418 -28.64 -2.45 -5.21
CA TYR A 418 -28.36 -3.76 -5.79
C TYR A 418 -27.17 -4.47 -5.13
N TYR A 419 -26.06 -3.78 -4.87
CA TYR A 419 -24.91 -4.36 -4.19
C TYR A 419 -25.22 -4.72 -2.74
N ARG A 420 -25.93 -3.89 -1.98
CA ARG A 420 -26.36 -4.25 -0.61
C ARG A 420 -27.20 -5.54 -0.62
N ALA A 421 -28.17 -5.65 -1.52
CA ALA A 421 -29.00 -6.84 -1.66
C ALA A 421 -28.20 -8.08 -2.09
N SER A 422 -27.24 -7.89 -3.00
CA SER A 422 -26.35 -8.96 -3.46
C SER A 422 -25.47 -9.47 -2.33
N MET A 423 -24.86 -8.58 -1.54
CA MET A 423 -24.03 -8.93 -0.38
C MET A 423 -24.79 -9.69 0.69
N GLU A 424 -26.04 -9.33 0.98
CA GLU A 424 -26.88 -10.16 1.86
C GLU A 424 -27.15 -11.54 1.32
N SER A 425 -27.37 -11.63 0.01
CA SER A 425 -27.56 -12.93 -0.64
C SER A 425 -26.31 -13.79 -0.50
N LEU A 426 -25.10 -13.22 -0.55
CA LEU A 426 -23.84 -13.91 -0.29
C LEU A 426 -23.70 -14.33 1.18
N LEU A 427 -24.06 -13.46 2.12
CA LEU A 427 -24.05 -13.83 3.55
C LEU A 427 -25.02 -14.99 3.80
N ASN A 428 -26.19 -15.02 3.13
CA ASN A 428 -27.12 -16.16 3.20
C ASN A 428 -26.47 -17.43 2.65
N CYS A 429 -25.64 -17.33 1.61
CA CYS A 429 -24.87 -18.48 1.13
C CYS A 429 -23.90 -19.00 2.18
N LEU A 430 -23.15 -18.11 2.83
CA LEU A 430 -22.17 -18.46 3.85
C LEU A 430 -22.84 -19.11 5.07
N ASP A 431 -23.98 -18.57 5.52
CA ASP A 431 -24.74 -19.13 6.65
C ASP A 431 -25.34 -20.52 6.33
N ASP A 432 -25.69 -20.80 5.07
CA ASP A 432 -26.13 -22.13 4.63
C ASP A 432 -24.94 -23.09 4.40
N GLY A 433 -23.70 -22.64 4.58
CA GLY A 433 -22.50 -23.46 4.38
C GLY A 433 -22.17 -23.75 2.90
N ILE A 434 -22.61 -22.88 1.99
CA ILE A 434 -22.13 -22.90 0.60
C ILE A 434 -20.64 -22.55 0.61
N ASN A 435 -19.84 -23.31 -0.16
CA ASN A 435 -18.38 -23.14 -0.22
C ASN A 435 -17.97 -21.93 -1.08
N LEU A 436 -18.48 -20.75 -0.73
CA LEU A 436 -18.26 -19.48 -1.42
C LEU A 436 -16.98 -18.79 -0.88
N LYS A 437 -16.09 -18.37 -1.79
CA LYS A 437 -14.76 -17.86 -1.44
C LYS A 437 -14.46 -16.43 -1.86
N GLY A 438 -15.29 -15.82 -2.70
CA GLY A 438 -15.09 -14.43 -3.08
C GLY A 438 -16.16 -13.88 -4.00
N TYR A 439 -16.09 -12.57 -4.20
CA TYR A 439 -17.03 -11.78 -4.98
C TYR A 439 -16.28 -10.72 -5.79
N MET A 440 -16.60 -10.62 -7.08
CA MET A 440 -16.08 -9.61 -7.99
C MET A 440 -17.21 -8.71 -8.47
N ALA A 441 -17.16 -7.43 -8.10
CA ALA A 441 -18.09 -6.42 -8.58
C ALA A 441 -17.91 -6.19 -10.09
N TRP A 442 -19.03 -6.10 -10.82
CA TRP A 442 -19.04 -5.74 -12.23
C TRP A 442 -19.63 -4.35 -12.44
N SER A 443 -18.83 -3.36 -12.86
CA SER A 443 -17.41 -3.45 -13.26
C SER A 443 -16.56 -2.41 -12.55
N LEU A 444 -15.23 -2.55 -12.62
CA LEU A 444 -14.31 -1.56 -12.04
C LEU A 444 -14.57 -0.16 -12.60
N MET A 445 -14.78 -0.06 -13.91
CA MET A 445 -15.01 1.20 -14.61
C MET A 445 -16.00 1.03 -15.75
N ASP A 446 -16.61 2.14 -16.17
CA ASP A 446 -17.45 2.18 -17.36
C ASP A 446 -16.64 1.71 -18.56
N ASN A 447 -17.30 0.96 -19.43
CA ASN A 447 -16.62 0.23 -20.49
C ASN A 447 -17.52 0.15 -21.74
N PHE A 448 -17.02 -0.43 -22.84
CA PHE A 448 -17.81 -0.68 -24.04
C PHE A 448 -18.74 -1.88 -23.83
N GLU A 449 -20.04 -1.65 -23.63
CA GLU A 449 -21.02 -2.67 -23.25
C GLU A 449 -21.58 -3.43 -24.46
N TRP A 450 -20.67 -4.01 -25.24
CA TRP A 450 -20.99 -4.90 -26.36
C TRP A 450 -21.96 -4.24 -27.36
N MET A 451 -23.10 -4.86 -27.66
CA MET A 451 -24.13 -4.32 -28.56
C MET A 451 -24.74 -2.99 -28.10
N GLN A 452 -24.62 -2.64 -26.82
CA GLN A 452 -25.13 -1.37 -26.29
C GLN A 452 -24.13 -0.21 -26.48
N GLY A 453 -22.91 -0.48 -26.95
CA GLY A 453 -21.86 0.51 -27.08
C GLY A 453 -21.58 1.21 -25.75
N TYR A 454 -21.57 2.54 -25.77
CA TYR A 454 -21.52 3.38 -24.58
C TYR A 454 -22.89 3.98 -24.25
N VAL A 455 -23.99 3.21 -24.32
CA VAL A 455 -25.29 3.63 -23.75
C VAL A 455 -25.44 3.24 -22.29
N GLU A 456 -25.14 1.99 -21.96
CA GLU A 456 -25.27 1.45 -20.60
C GLU A 456 -23.96 1.59 -19.82
N ARG A 457 -24.03 1.70 -18.50
CA ARG A 457 -22.89 1.93 -17.60
C ARG A 457 -22.94 0.97 -16.43
N PHE A 458 -21.91 0.14 -16.25
CA PHE A 458 -21.79 -0.76 -15.08
C PHE A 458 -20.70 -0.33 -14.08
N GLY A 459 -19.85 0.63 -14.45
CA GLY A 459 -18.65 0.95 -13.70
C GLY A 459 -18.91 1.54 -12.33
N LEU A 460 -18.14 1.08 -11.35
CA LEU A 460 -17.90 1.79 -10.08
C LEU A 460 -17.28 3.16 -10.34
N TYR A 461 -16.46 3.27 -11.39
CA TYR A 461 -15.88 4.51 -11.86
C TYR A 461 -16.48 4.92 -13.21
N GLN A 462 -16.93 6.16 -13.29
CA GLN A 462 -17.32 6.78 -14.53
C GLN A 462 -16.10 7.06 -15.40
N VAL A 463 -16.13 6.66 -16.67
CA VAL A 463 -15.14 7.05 -17.68
C VAL A 463 -15.70 8.17 -18.54
N ASP A 464 -14.97 9.28 -18.69
CA ASP A 464 -15.29 10.28 -19.70
C ASP A 464 -14.80 9.79 -21.07
N PHE A 465 -15.74 9.30 -21.89
CA PHE A 465 -15.41 8.82 -23.23
C PHE A 465 -15.20 9.94 -24.27
N SER A 466 -15.47 11.20 -23.90
CA SER A 466 -15.22 12.35 -24.77
C SER A 466 -13.84 12.97 -24.52
N ASP A 467 -13.27 12.75 -23.34
CA ASP A 467 -11.91 13.16 -22.99
C ASP A 467 -10.89 12.17 -23.59
N PRO A 468 -9.92 12.63 -24.41
CA PRO A 468 -8.84 11.80 -24.90
C PRO A 468 -8.03 11.09 -23.80
N ALA A 469 -7.96 11.67 -22.59
CA ALA A 469 -7.29 11.06 -21.44
C ALA A 469 -8.13 9.99 -20.72
N ARG A 470 -9.39 9.77 -21.16
CA ARG A 470 -10.33 8.79 -20.58
C ARG A 470 -10.43 8.91 -19.06
N THR A 471 -10.62 10.11 -18.54
CA THR A 471 -10.57 10.37 -17.08
C THR A 471 -11.58 9.51 -16.32
N ARG A 472 -11.19 8.99 -15.14
CA ARG A 472 -12.01 8.11 -14.29
C ARG A 472 -12.46 8.81 -13.01
N THR A 473 -13.77 8.85 -12.77
CA THR A 473 -14.38 9.50 -11.60
C THR A 473 -15.22 8.50 -10.78
N PRO A 474 -14.98 8.33 -9.48
CA PRO A 474 -15.71 7.38 -8.64
C PRO A 474 -17.20 7.76 -8.52
N ARG A 475 -18.09 6.76 -8.63
CA ARG A 475 -19.52 6.90 -8.30
C ARG A 475 -19.77 6.60 -6.83
N LYS A 476 -20.96 6.94 -6.32
CA LYS A 476 -21.36 6.69 -4.92
C LYS A 476 -21.23 5.21 -4.55
N SER A 477 -21.59 4.31 -5.47
CA SER A 477 -21.39 2.87 -5.32
C SER A 477 -19.93 2.45 -5.06
N ALA A 478 -18.93 3.18 -5.58
CA ALA A 478 -17.52 2.90 -5.29
C ALA A 478 -17.20 3.13 -3.82
N PHE A 479 -17.72 4.21 -3.23
CA PHE A 479 -17.54 4.52 -1.82
C PHE A 479 -18.28 3.51 -0.93
N VAL A 480 -19.50 3.12 -1.29
CA VAL A 480 -20.25 2.10 -0.54
C VAL A 480 -19.55 0.75 -0.63
N TYR A 481 -19.04 0.37 -1.81
CA TYR A 481 -18.34 -0.88 -1.99
C TYR A 481 -17.04 -0.91 -1.19
N LYS A 482 -16.25 0.16 -1.25
CA LYS A 482 -15.06 0.37 -0.40
C LYS A 482 -15.37 0.22 1.09
N HIS A 483 -16.46 0.81 1.57
CA HIS A 483 -16.91 0.69 2.97
C HIS A 483 -17.23 -0.76 3.35
N ILE A 484 -17.94 -1.47 2.48
CA ILE A 484 -18.27 -2.90 2.69
C ILE A 484 -16.99 -3.74 2.79
N ILE A 485 -16.02 -3.52 1.88
CA ILE A 485 -14.75 -4.23 1.88
C ILE A 485 -13.99 -3.97 3.18
N LYS A 486 -13.83 -2.70 3.54
CA LYS A 486 -13.10 -2.26 4.74
C LYS A 486 -13.66 -2.88 6.03
N HIS A 487 -14.98 -2.89 6.18
CA HIS A 487 -15.62 -3.38 7.40
C HIS A 487 -15.98 -4.86 7.34
N ARG A 488 -15.84 -5.50 6.17
CA ARG A 488 -16.31 -6.86 5.87
C ARG A 488 -17.76 -7.07 6.32
N ALA A 489 -18.61 -6.07 6.13
CA ALA A 489 -20.01 -6.09 6.57
C ALA A 489 -20.88 -5.17 5.71
N VAL A 490 -22.17 -5.49 5.60
CA VAL A 490 -23.15 -4.62 4.94
C VAL A 490 -23.61 -3.56 5.93
N ASP A 491 -23.39 -2.29 5.57
CA ASP A 491 -23.92 -1.13 6.29
C ASP A 491 -24.96 -0.43 5.40
N TYR A 492 -26.21 -0.45 5.87
CA TYR A 492 -27.35 0.11 5.16
C TYR A 492 -27.47 1.62 5.31
N GLU A 493 -26.91 2.16 6.39
CA GLU A 493 -27.03 3.56 6.75
C GLU A 493 -25.81 4.36 6.28
N TYR A 494 -24.73 3.69 5.88
CA TYR A 494 -23.54 4.36 5.35
C TYR A 494 -23.86 5.18 4.09
N GLU A 495 -23.45 6.44 4.14
CA GLU A 495 -23.53 7.42 3.07
C GLU A 495 -22.19 8.17 3.03
N PRO A 496 -21.56 8.34 1.85
CA PRO A 496 -20.27 9.02 1.77
C PRO A 496 -20.42 10.52 2.09
N GLU A 497 -19.65 11.01 3.06
CA GLU A 497 -19.62 12.44 3.43
C GLU A 497 -18.99 13.31 2.34
N SER A 498 -18.16 12.72 1.47
CA SER A 498 -17.55 13.39 0.32
C SER A 498 -17.46 12.46 -0.88
N MET A 499 -17.47 13.05 -2.08
CA MET A 499 -17.25 12.34 -3.35
C MET A 499 -15.79 12.41 -3.82
N VAL A 500 -14.86 12.62 -2.89
CA VAL A 500 -13.42 12.57 -3.16
C VAL A 500 -12.91 11.20 -2.73
N MET A 501 -12.59 10.36 -3.71
CA MET A 501 -12.00 9.06 -3.42
C MET A 501 -10.54 9.25 -3.02
N THR A 502 -10.21 8.71 -1.86
CA THR A 502 -8.83 8.56 -1.41
C THR A 502 -8.45 7.10 -1.51
N ILE A 503 -7.16 6.83 -1.66
CA ILE A 503 -6.65 5.53 -1.25
C ILE A 503 -6.77 5.54 0.27
N ASP A 504 -7.62 4.65 0.80
CA ASP A 504 -7.50 4.34 2.22
C ASP A 504 -6.07 3.87 2.37
N GLU A 505 -5.27 4.63 3.11
CA GLU A 505 -4.03 4.13 3.69
C GLU A 505 -4.48 2.90 4.50
N GLY A 506 -4.50 1.74 3.81
CA GLY A 506 -5.33 0.58 4.14
C GLY A 506 -4.97 -0.68 3.34
N HIS A 507 -4.40 -0.55 2.12
CA HIS A 507 -3.30 -1.45 1.71
C HIS A 507 -1.93 -0.95 2.23
N CYS A 508 -1.91 0.26 2.78
CA CYS A 508 -0.92 0.78 3.72
C CYS A 508 -1.65 1.31 4.96
N LEU A 509 -2.24 0.41 5.74
CA LEU A 509 -2.86 0.50 7.06
C LEU A 509 -2.75 1.77 7.94
N LEU A 510 -3.03 3.01 7.54
CA LEU A 510 -3.05 4.14 8.50
C LEU A 510 -3.95 5.31 8.06
N VAL A 511 -5.20 5.42 8.54
CA VAL A 511 -5.67 6.71 9.13
C VAL A 511 -6.73 6.50 10.21
N GLY A 512 -6.38 6.96 11.40
CA GLY A 512 -7.24 7.43 12.48
C GLY A 512 -6.31 8.08 13.50
N SER A 513 -6.70 9.23 14.06
CA SER A 513 -5.86 10.01 14.98
C SER A 513 -5.42 9.25 16.24
N ASP A 514 -6.09 8.14 16.56
CA ASP A 514 -5.94 7.44 17.83
C ASP A 514 -5.82 5.91 17.70
N GLY A 515 -5.77 5.31 16.49
CA GLY A 515 -5.93 3.84 16.44
C GLY A 515 -5.69 3.18 15.09
N TRP A 516 -4.53 2.55 15.00
CA TRP A 516 -4.26 1.37 14.19
C TRP A 516 -5.46 0.40 14.19
N THR A 517 -6.05 0.11 13.03
CA THR A 517 -7.02 -0.99 12.87
C THR A 517 -6.37 -2.26 12.32
N ASP A 518 -5.05 -2.24 12.11
CA ASP A 518 -4.30 -3.41 11.70
C ASP A 518 -3.95 -4.28 12.90
N THR A 519 -4.44 -5.51 12.89
CA THR A 519 -4.17 -6.52 13.92
C THR A 519 -3.12 -7.53 13.47
N ARG A 520 -2.52 -7.37 12.28
CA ARG A 520 -1.49 -8.26 11.77
C ARG A 520 -0.23 -8.18 12.65
N LYS A 521 0.15 -9.32 13.21
CA LYS A 521 1.38 -9.45 13.99
C LYS A 521 2.60 -9.33 13.06
N ARG A 522 3.30 -8.20 13.09
CA ARG A 522 4.57 -8.00 12.38
C ARG A 522 5.77 -8.31 13.26
N THR A 523 6.85 -8.74 12.63
CA THR A 523 8.12 -9.05 13.30
C THR A 523 9.25 -8.33 12.58
N PHE A 524 10.13 -7.65 13.33
CA PHE A 524 11.35 -7.09 12.78
C PHE A 524 12.26 -8.21 12.26
N PRO A 525 12.92 -8.03 11.10
CA PRO A 525 13.81 -9.05 10.58
C PRO A 525 15.00 -9.23 11.52
N GLN A 526 15.59 -10.43 11.51
CA GLN A 526 16.66 -10.79 12.44
C GLN A 526 17.89 -9.87 12.32
N ASN A 527 18.10 -9.29 11.14
CA ASN A 527 19.22 -8.41 10.89
C ASN A 527 18.95 -6.92 11.24
N PHE A 528 17.74 -6.58 11.70
CA PHE A 528 17.40 -5.22 12.11
C PHE A 528 18.14 -4.87 13.42
N LEU A 529 18.70 -3.67 13.50
CA LEU A 529 19.47 -3.25 14.67
C LEU A 529 18.63 -2.39 15.61
N PHE A 530 18.59 -2.72 16.89
CA PHE A 530 18.02 -1.85 17.92
C PHE A 530 19.12 -1.15 18.73
N GLY A 531 18.91 0.13 19.01
CA GLY A 531 19.85 0.95 19.76
C GLY A 531 19.19 1.94 20.70
N ALA A 532 20.01 2.61 21.49
CA ALA A 532 19.64 3.80 22.25
C ALA A 532 20.63 4.94 21.97
N ALA A 533 20.20 6.18 22.17
CA ALA A 533 21.00 7.36 21.86
C ALA A 533 21.25 8.27 23.08
N SER A 534 22.36 8.99 23.03
CA SER A 534 22.64 10.20 23.80
C SER A 534 23.50 11.19 23.00
N SER A 535 23.72 12.37 23.55
CA SER A 535 24.68 13.36 23.05
C SER A 535 25.58 13.86 24.19
N ALA A 536 26.79 14.27 23.84
CA ALA A 536 27.86 14.57 24.79
C ALA A 536 27.47 15.63 25.82
N TYR A 537 27.13 16.84 25.38
CA TYR A 537 26.77 17.94 26.30
C TYR A 537 25.58 17.57 27.21
N GLN A 538 24.61 16.81 26.69
CA GLN A 538 23.40 16.48 27.43
C GLN A 538 23.62 15.45 28.53
N VAL A 539 24.63 14.56 28.43
CA VAL A 539 24.83 13.47 29.41
C VAL A 539 26.18 13.43 30.10
N GLU A 540 27.24 14.00 29.53
CA GLU A 540 28.60 13.82 30.05
C GLU A 540 28.85 14.53 31.37
N GLY A 541 28.47 15.80 31.47
CA GLY A 541 28.93 16.67 32.54
C GLY A 541 30.45 16.92 32.47
N ALA A 542 31.07 17.13 33.62
CA ALA A 542 32.51 17.34 33.75
C ALA A 542 33.02 18.39 32.75
N TRP A 543 32.30 19.50 32.65
CA TRP A 543 32.37 20.42 31.52
C TRP A 543 33.73 21.13 31.40
N ASN A 544 34.47 21.26 32.50
CA ASN A 544 35.79 21.88 32.59
C ASN A 544 36.85 20.97 33.23
N GLU A 545 36.57 19.67 33.33
CA GLU A 545 37.52 18.69 33.88
C GLU A 545 38.50 18.19 32.83
N ASP A 546 39.66 17.71 33.29
CA ASP A 546 40.67 17.03 32.48
C ASP A 546 41.06 17.78 31.19
N GLY A 547 41.02 19.11 31.24
CA GLY A 547 41.43 19.98 30.14
C GLY A 547 40.42 20.10 28.99
N LYS A 548 39.16 19.71 29.18
CA LYS A 548 38.09 20.04 28.21
C LYS A 548 38.01 21.56 28.01
N GLY A 549 37.92 21.99 26.75
CA GLY A 549 37.66 23.37 26.37
C GLY A 549 36.19 23.79 26.56
N GLU A 550 35.95 25.09 26.57
CA GLU A 550 34.60 25.65 26.57
C GLU A 550 33.91 25.36 25.23
N SER A 551 32.67 24.90 25.27
CA SER A 551 31.77 24.76 24.12
C SER A 551 30.82 25.95 24.02
N ILE A 552 30.17 26.10 22.86
CA ILE A 552 29.13 27.12 22.68
C ILE A 552 27.97 26.98 23.67
N TRP A 553 27.66 25.76 24.13
CA TRP A 553 26.61 25.56 25.13
C TRP A 553 27.04 25.89 26.55
N ASP A 554 28.31 25.65 26.89
CA ASP A 554 28.88 26.08 28.17
C ASP A 554 28.71 27.61 28.30
N ARG A 555 29.22 28.35 27.30
CA ARG A 555 29.10 29.81 27.26
C ARG A 555 27.64 30.28 27.26
N PHE A 556 26.83 29.75 26.34
CA PHE A 556 25.45 30.19 26.17
C PHE A 556 24.64 30.01 27.46
N SER A 557 24.76 28.86 28.14
CA SER A 557 24.00 28.60 29.37
C SER A 557 24.55 29.35 30.59
N HIS A 558 25.84 29.64 30.65
CA HIS A 558 26.45 30.44 31.73
C HIS A 558 26.15 31.93 31.58
N GLU A 559 26.17 32.46 30.36
CA GLU A 559 25.88 33.87 30.07
C GLU A 559 24.39 34.17 30.02
N HIS A 560 23.57 33.20 29.57
CA HIS A 560 22.12 33.33 29.41
C HIS A 560 21.32 32.25 30.16
N PRO A 561 21.47 32.10 31.49
CA PRO A 561 20.71 31.11 32.25
C PRO A 561 19.19 31.36 32.19
N GLU A 562 18.75 32.59 31.91
CA GLU A 562 17.35 32.94 31.71
C GLU A 562 16.73 32.32 30.45
N LYS A 563 17.55 31.87 29.50
CA LYS A 563 17.09 31.15 28.30
C LYS A 563 16.85 29.66 28.57
N ILE A 564 17.21 29.16 29.75
CA ILE A 564 16.97 27.78 30.14
C ILE A 564 15.76 27.70 31.08
N ALA A 565 14.75 26.90 30.71
CA ALA A 565 13.43 26.90 31.33
C ALA A 565 13.43 26.67 32.85
N ASP A 566 14.33 25.82 33.35
CA ASP A 566 14.51 25.56 34.79
C ASP A 566 15.83 26.10 35.35
N GLY A 567 16.57 26.88 34.55
CA GLY A 567 17.86 27.47 34.90
C GLY A 567 19.03 26.49 35.08
N ARG A 568 18.87 25.21 34.73
CA ARG A 568 19.94 24.20 34.86
C ARG A 568 20.78 24.09 33.60
N ASN A 569 22.09 23.92 33.76
CA ASN A 569 23.04 23.79 32.67
C ASN A 569 23.59 22.35 32.54
N GLY A 570 24.51 22.14 31.59
CA GLY A 570 25.17 20.87 31.31
C GLY A 570 26.40 20.59 32.17
N ASP A 571 26.71 21.40 33.19
CA ASP A 571 27.99 21.33 33.92
C ASP A 571 28.24 19.94 34.51
N VAL A 572 27.19 19.35 35.07
CA VAL A 572 27.17 18.00 35.63
C VAL A 572 26.29 17.05 34.80
N ALA A 573 25.17 17.55 34.28
CA ALA A 573 24.21 16.76 33.50
C ALA A 573 23.86 15.41 34.17
N SER A 574 23.94 14.30 33.41
CA SER A 574 23.76 12.93 33.92
C SER A 574 25.07 12.29 34.39
N ASP A 575 26.18 13.03 34.37
CA ASP A 575 27.50 12.62 34.88
C ASP A 575 28.06 11.34 34.22
N SER A 576 27.80 11.16 32.93
CA SER A 576 28.26 9.98 32.18
C SER A 576 29.78 9.94 32.04
N TYR A 577 30.48 11.08 32.17
CA TYR A 577 31.93 11.14 32.19
C TYR A 577 32.52 10.24 33.30
N HIS A 578 31.89 10.23 34.47
CA HIS A 578 32.27 9.37 35.60
C HIS A 578 31.52 8.04 35.61
N GLN A 579 30.32 7.99 35.03
CA GLN A 579 29.38 6.87 35.18
C GLN A 579 29.15 6.02 33.93
N TRP A 580 29.98 6.16 32.89
CA TRP A 580 29.89 5.38 31.65
C TRP A 580 29.76 3.87 31.85
N ARG A 581 30.32 3.29 32.94
CA ARG A 581 30.13 1.86 33.27
C ARG A 581 28.68 1.51 33.54
N ARG A 582 27.96 2.38 34.27
CA ARG A 582 26.53 2.22 34.53
C ARG A 582 25.73 2.42 33.24
N ASP A 583 26.17 3.31 32.35
CA ASP A 583 25.51 3.51 31.06
C ASP A 583 25.61 2.26 30.18
N VAL A 584 26.78 1.62 30.12
CA VAL A 584 26.96 0.32 29.45
C VAL A 584 26.13 -0.78 30.13
N GLU A 585 25.99 -0.76 31.46
CA GLU A 585 25.11 -1.70 32.15
C GLU A 585 23.63 -1.52 31.76
N MET A 586 23.13 -0.28 31.65
CA MET A 586 21.76 0.00 31.19
C MET A 586 21.52 -0.49 29.75
N LEU A 587 22.52 -0.36 28.87
CA LEU A 587 22.43 -0.87 27.50
C LEU A 587 22.34 -2.41 27.48
N ARG A 588 23.05 -3.10 28.39
CA ARG A 588 22.95 -4.55 28.57
C ARG A 588 21.63 -4.99 29.21
N GLU A 589 21.07 -4.17 30.10
CA GLU A 589 19.72 -4.34 30.65
C GLU A 589 18.66 -4.28 29.54
N LEU A 590 18.81 -3.37 28.56
CA LEU A 590 17.92 -3.30 27.39
C LEU A 590 18.18 -4.42 26.36
N GLY A 591 19.42 -4.88 26.24
CA GLY A 591 19.82 -5.88 25.25
C GLY A 591 19.98 -5.34 23.84
N VAL A 592 20.31 -4.04 23.70
CA VAL A 592 20.50 -3.38 22.39
C VAL A 592 21.67 -3.95 21.59
N ASP A 593 21.60 -3.80 20.28
CA ASP A 593 22.64 -4.19 19.32
C ASP A 593 23.73 -3.10 19.20
N PHE A 594 23.35 -1.83 19.30
CA PHE A 594 24.28 -0.70 19.19
C PHE A 594 23.92 0.46 20.13
N TYR A 595 24.90 1.32 20.38
CA TYR A 595 24.73 2.55 21.14
C TYR A 595 25.22 3.75 20.34
N ARG A 596 24.32 4.72 20.13
CA ARG A 596 24.63 5.98 19.47
C ARG A 596 25.01 7.02 20.51
N PHE A 597 26.21 7.57 20.42
CA PHE A 597 26.67 8.68 21.26
C PHE A 597 27.50 9.66 20.43
N SER A 598 27.68 10.89 20.91
CA SER A 598 28.56 11.86 20.27
C SER A 598 29.88 12.01 21.00
N ILE A 599 30.93 12.37 20.25
CA ILE A 599 32.21 12.81 20.82
C ILE A 599 32.17 14.33 20.95
N SER A 600 32.52 14.84 22.13
CA SER A 600 32.63 16.27 22.36
C SER A 600 33.90 16.80 21.75
N TRP A 601 33.76 17.59 20.68
CA TRP A 601 34.87 18.24 20.00
C TRP A 601 35.76 19.04 20.98
N PRO A 602 35.24 19.92 21.85
CA PRO A 602 36.08 20.66 22.81
C PRO A 602 36.66 19.77 23.91
N ARG A 603 36.14 18.56 24.14
CA ARG A 603 36.78 17.62 25.08
C ARG A 603 38.04 17.01 24.50
N VAL A 604 38.04 16.66 23.21
CA VAL A 604 39.19 15.99 22.57
C VAL A 604 40.15 16.96 21.88
N LEU A 605 39.65 18.12 21.43
CA LEU A 605 40.43 19.26 20.91
C LEU A 605 39.97 20.55 21.61
N PRO A 606 40.54 20.93 22.76
CA PRO A 606 40.06 22.05 23.57
C PRO A 606 40.02 23.41 22.85
N THR A 607 40.99 23.67 21.98
CA THR A 607 41.03 24.89 21.15
C THR A 607 40.30 24.72 19.81
N GLY A 608 39.71 23.54 19.57
CA GLY A 608 39.16 23.12 18.28
C GLY A 608 40.19 22.68 17.22
N PHE A 609 41.48 22.96 17.43
CA PHE A 609 42.55 22.70 16.46
C PHE A 609 43.41 21.47 16.80
N PRO A 610 43.98 20.78 15.79
CA PRO A 610 44.90 19.65 15.98
C PRO A 610 46.16 19.92 16.82
N SER A 611 46.51 21.19 17.04
CA SER A 611 47.65 21.58 17.87
C SER A 611 47.43 21.33 19.37
N SER A 612 46.18 21.15 19.80
CA SER A 612 45.80 20.91 21.18
C SER A 612 44.98 19.62 21.27
N ILE A 613 45.65 18.47 21.36
CA ILE A 613 45.00 17.16 21.54
C ILE A 613 44.91 16.84 23.03
N ASN A 614 43.70 16.59 23.51
CA ASN A 614 43.46 16.18 24.90
C ASN A 614 43.35 14.65 25.02
N GLU A 615 44.43 14.00 25.45
CA GLU A 615 44.46 12.55 25.65
C GLU A 615 43.56 12.07 26.80
N ALA A 616 43.28 12.91 27.81
CA ALA A 616 42.35 12.53 28.88
C ALA A 616 40.90 12.48 28.35
N GLY A 617 40.53 13.43 27.48
CA GLY A 617 39.28 13.40 26.73
C GLY A 617 39.15 12.16 25.86
N PHE A 618 40.19 11.81 25.10
CA PHE A 618 40.19 10.57 24.32
C PHE A 618 40.12 9.32 25.18
N LYS A 619 40.81 9.28 26.32
CA LYS A 619 40.79 8.14 27.25
C LYS A 619 39.38 7.82 27.76
N TYR A 620 38.53 8.82 27.97
CA TYR A 620 37.12 8.60 28.32
C TYR A 620 36.39 7.81 27.21
N TYR A 621 36.50 8.24 25.95
CA TYR A 621 35.86 7.55 24.82
C TYR A 621 36.51 6.20 24.52
N ASP A 622 37.84 6.04 24.69
CA ASP A 622 38.52 4.75 24.61
C ASP A 622 37.86 3.76 25.59
N ASN A 623 37.68 4.17 26.85
CA ASN A 623 37.07 3.33 27.88
C ASN A 623 35.61 2.97 27.56
N LEU A 624 34.82 3.95 27.10
CA LEU A 624 33.43 3.72 26.73
C LEU A 624 33.32 2.75 25.54
N ILE A 625 34.05 2.99 24.46
CA ILE A 625 34.06 2.15 23.25
C ILE A 625 34.52 0.73 23.60
N ASP A 626 35.59 0.58 24.36
CA ASP A 626 36.12 -0.72 24.74
C ASP A 626 35.15 -1.51 25.62
N GLU A 627 34.44 -0.83 26.54
CA GLU A 627 33.45 -1.50 27.38
C GLU A 627 32.17 -1.86 26.61
N LEU A 628 31.75 -1.06 25.61
CA LEU A 628 30.65 -1.42 24.70
C LEU A 628 31.00 -2.68 23.90
N LEU A 629 32.17 -2.69 23.27
CA LEU A 629 32.63 -3.83 22.45
C LEU A 629 32.85 -5.10 23.28
N LYS A 630 33.31 -4.96 24.52
CA LYS A 630 33.42 -6.09 25.47
C LYS A 630 32.10 -6.83 25.70
N TYR A 631 30.95 -6.15 25.56
CA TYR A 631 29.62 -6.75 25.68
C TYR A 631 28.88 -6.84 24.35
N ASP A 632 29.59 -6.77 23.22
CA ASP A 632 29.03 -6.91 21.89
C ASP A 632 27.92 -5.87 21.61
N ILE A 633 28.14 -4.63 22.05
CA ILE A 633 27.32 -3.48 21.70
C ILE A 633 28.13 -2.64 20.73
N GLN A 634 27.63 -2.48 19.50
CA GLN A 634 28.35 -1.74 18.48
C GLN A 634 28.31 -0.23 18.78
N PRO A 635 29.46 0.47 18.76
CA PRO A 635 29.45 1.92 18.86
C PRO A 635 29.01 2.55 17.53
N MET A 636 28.03 3.45 17.60
CA MET A 636 27.67 4.37 16.52
C MET A 636 28.07 5.78 16.96
N VAL A 637 29.11 6.34 16.33
CA VAL A 637 29.69 7.61 16.79
C VAL A 637 29.17 8.76 15.96
N THR A 638 28.64 9.78 16.64
CA THR A 638 28.33 11.08 16.06
C THR A 638 29.50 12.05 16.29
N LEU A 639 30.09 12.60 15.23
CA LEU A 639 31.25 13.50 15.38
C LEU A 639 30.86 14.86 15.94
N TYR A 640 29.71 15.41 15.52
CA TYR A 640 29.24 16.72 15.97
C TYR A 640 27.77 16.68 16.37
N HIS A 641 27.49 17.07 17.62
CA HIS A 641 26.14 17.20 18.16
C HIS A 641 26.03 18.50 18.99
N PHE A 642 26.13 19.62 18.28
CA PHE A 642 25.87 20.99 18.74
C PHE A 642 26.88 21.58 19.73
N ASP A 643 27.99 20.92 20.03
CA ASP A 643 28.95 21.34 21.05
C ASP A 643 30.25 21.88 20.45
N LEU A 644 30.15 22.84 19.52
CA LEU A 644 31.32 23.47 18.91
C LEU A 644 32.25 24.07 19.98
N PRO A 645 33.59 23.91 19.86
CA PRO A 645 34.53 24.65 20.69
C PRO A 645 34.30 26.15 20.54
N GLN A 646 34.20 26.86 21.67
CA GLN A 646 33.89 28.29 21.67
C GLN A 646 34.95 29.10 20.91
N GLU A 647 36.22 28.71 20.95
CA GLU A 647 37.28 29.38 20.18
C GLU A 647 37.04 29.34 18.66
N LEU A 648 36.34 28.32 18.14
CA LEU A 648 35.96 28.28 16.73
C LEU A 648 34.72 29.15 16.44
N GLU A 649 33.80 29.24 17.40
CA GLU A 649 32.66 30.16 17.29
C GLU A 649 33.10 31.62 17.31
N ASP A 650 34.09 31.98 18.13
CA ASP A 650 34.68 33.32 18.18
C ASP A 650 35.30 33.74 16.83
N LEU A 651 35.63 32.76 15.97
CA LEU A 651 36.09 32.97 14.59
C LEU A 651 34.95 32.99 13.56
N GLY A 652 33.70 32.87 13.97
CA GLY A 652 32.49 32.87 13.14
C GLY A 652 31.83 31.49 12.95
N GLY A 653 32.35 30.45 13.60
CA GLY A 653 31.73 29.13 13.66
C GLY A 653 31.33 28.56 12.30
N TRP A 654 30.11 28.03 12.20
CA TRP A 654 29.58 27.44 10.96
C TRP A 654 29.29 28.45 9.85
N THR A 655 29.26 29.76 10.13
CA THR A 655 29.19 30.77 9.06
C THR A 655 30.55 31.07 8.44
N ASN A 656 31.65 30.69 9.11
CA ASN A 656 32.98 30.80 8.56
C ASN A 656 33.29 29.59 7.65
N PRO A 657 33.64 29.78 6.36
CA PRO A 657 33.95 28.66 5.46
C PRO A 657 35.18 27.84 5.88
N LEU A 658 36.05 28.36 6.76
CA LEU A 658 37.16 27.59 7.33
C LEU A 658 36.69 26.47 8.26
N SER A 659 35.47 26.54 8.81
CA SER A 659 34.86 25.47 9.61
C SER A 659 34.82 24.13 8.89
N VAL A 660 34.68 24.15 7.56
CA VAL A 660 34.76 22.96 6.70
C VAL A 660 36.09 22.22 6.86
N SER A 661 37.19 22.96 6.97
CA SER A 661 38.54 22.38 7.11
C SER A 661 38.85 22.02 8.57
N TRP A 662 38.39 22.83 9.53
CA TRP A 662 38.53 22.50 10.96
C TRP A 662 37.81 21.20 11.30
N PHE A 663 36.60 21.00 10.75
CA PHE A 663 35.84 19.77 10.94
C PHE A 663 36.50 18.58 10.24
N GLU A 664 37.07 18.76 9.04
CA GLU A 664 37.85 17.73 8.35
C GLU A 664 39.06 17.28 9.18
N ASP A 665 39.81 18.23 9.76
CA ASP A 665 40.96 17.95 10.63
C ASP A 665 40.55 17.20 11.90
N TYR A 666 39.47 17.65 12.55
CA TYR A 666 38.89 16.97 13.71
C TYR A 666 38.44 15.54 13.37
N ALA A 667 37.66 15.37 12.30
CA ALA A 667 37.19 14.06 11.83
C ALA A 667 38.37 13.12 11.54
N LYS A 668 39.46 13.63 10.94
CA LYS A 668 40.68 12.86 10.67
C LYS A 668 41.30 12.28 11.92
N ILE A 669 41.40 13.09 12.98
CA ILE A 669 41.98 12.65 14.27
C ILE A 669 41.09 11.56 14.89
N VAL A 670 39.78 11.77 14.91
CA VAL A 670 38.82 10.81 15.47
C VAL A 670 38.79 9.50 14.67
N PHE A 671 38.70 9.57 13.34
CA PHE A 671 38.73 8.38 12.48
C PHE A 671 40.03 7.60 12.65
N LYS A 672 41.19 8.29 12.70
CA LYS A 672 42.48 7.63 12.91
C LYS A 672 42.53 6.84 14.23
N ARG A 673 41.84 7.30 15.27
CA ARG A 673 41.81 6.61 16.56
C ARG A 673 40.82 5.45 16.60
N TYR A 674 39.68 5.58 15.91
CA TYR A 674 38.52 4.71 16.16
C TYR A 674 37.95 3.97 14.94
N ALA A 675 38.39 4.24 13.71
CA ALA A 675 37.84 3.58 12.51
C ALA A 675 37.95 2.05 12.54
N GLU A 676 38.98 1.49 13.20
CA GLU A 676 39.10 0.06 13.43
C GLU A 676 37.91 -0.50 14.25
N LYS A 677 37.52 0.21 15.31
CA LYS A 677 36.53 -0.20 16.33
C LYS A 677 35.10 0.22 16.03
N VAL A 678 34.90 1.30 15.26
CA VAL A 678 33.60 1.93 15.01
C VAL A 678 33.17 1.73 13.55
N LYS A 679 32.03 1.08 13.36
CA LYS A 679 31.49 0.74 12.04
C LYS A 679 30.34 1.62 11.57
N PHE A 680 29.77 2.44 12.45
CA PHE A 680 28.72 3.38 12.08
C PHE A 680 29.08 4.79 12.53
N TRP A 681 29.07 5.72 11.59
CA TRP A 681 29.48 7.11 11.78
C TRP A 681 28.37 8.04 11.33
N ILE A 682 28.05 9.01 12.17
CA ILE A 682 27.24 10.17 11.80
C ILE A 682 28.17 11.37 11.85
N THR A 683 28.35 12.09 10.74
CA THR A 683 29.22 13.27 10.78
C THR A 683 28.60 14.38 11.63
N ILE A 684 27.36 14.77 11.28
CA ILE A 684 26.69 15.93 11.86
C ILE A 684 25.26 15.51 12.18
N ASN A 685 24.82 15.76 13.42
CA ASN A 685 23.43 15.59 13.81
C ASN A 685 22.64 16.88 13.53
N GLN A 686 21.43 16.74 13.00
CA GLN A 686 20.41 17.77 12.79
C GLN A 686 20.96 19.14 12.33
N PRO A 687 21.52 19.23 11.10
CA PRO A 687 21.90 20.49 10.48
C PRO A 687 20.85 21.59 10.56
N ASN A 688 19.56 21.23 10.54
CA ASN A 688 18.44 22.16 10.68
C ASN A 688 18.50 22.93 12.00
N THR A 689 18.71 22.26 13.12
CA THR A 689 18.78 22.91 14.44
C THR A 689 20.04 23.76 14.55
N ILE A 690 21.18 23.30 14.04
CA ILE A 690 22.43 24.07 14.03
C ILE A 690 22.22 25.39 13.29
N CYS A 691 21.72 25.33 12.05
CA CYS A 691 21.70 26.49 11.17
C CYS A 691 20.48 27.39 11.36
N MET A 692 19.28 26.83 11.48
CA MET A 692 18.05 27.61 11.61
C MET A 692 17.90 28.14 13.05
N GLU A 693 18.13 27.31 14.05
CA GLU A 693 17.90 27.67 15.46
C GLU A 693 19.14 28.32 16.12
N GLY A 694 20.34 27.93 15.70
CA GLY A 694 21.60 28.48 16.24
C GLY A 694 22.11 29.76 15.57
N TYR A 695 22.05 29.84 14.23
CA TYR A 695 22.54 31.01 13.47
C TYR A 695 21.42 31.87 12.90
N GLY A 696 20.29 31.28 12.50
CA GLY A 696 19.13 31.99 11.97
C GLY A 696 18.23 32.62 13.03
N SER A 697 18.34 32.17 14.29
CA SER A 697 17.58 32.71 15.43
C SER A 697 18.44 32.67 16.70
N ASP A 698 17.83 32.92 17.86
CA ASP A 698 18.47 32.88 19.17
C ASP A 698 17.91 31.80 20.11
N LEU A 699 17.27 30.77 19.53
CA LEU A 699 16.59 29.67 20.23
C LEU A 699 17.56 28.61 20.74
N MET A 700 18.66 28.37 20.02
CA MET A 700 19.70 27.39 20.36
C MET A 700 21.07 28.06 20.36
N ALA A 701 22.05 27.51 21.08
CA ALA A 701 23.43 28.00 21.03
C ALA A 701 23.99 27.92 19.58
N PRO A 702 24.78 28.91 19.12
CA PRO A 702 25.28 30.07 19.86
C PRO A 702 24.33 31.27 19.90
N GLY A 703 23.17 31.18 19.26
CA GLY A 703 22.11 32.19 19.30
C GLY A 703 22.45 33.48 18.55
N VAL A 704 23.11 33.36 17.40
CA VAL A 704 23.66 34.49 16.63
C VAL A 704 22.57 35.38 16.03
N ASN A 705 21.41 34.81 15.70
CA ASN A 705 20.22 35.52 15.21
C ASN A 705 20.43 36.38 13.94
N VAL A 706 21.18 35.87 12.97
CA VAL A 706 21.40 36.50 11.66
C VAL A 706 20.41 35.89 10.66
N LYS A 707 19.20 36.46 10.66
CA LYS A 707 18.02 35.95 9.91
C LYS A 707 18.15 36.04 8.39
N ASP A 708 18.93 36.99 7.88
CA ASP A 708 19.01 37.27 6.45
C ASP A 708 19.82 36.21 5.69
N VAL A 709 21.05 35.95 6.13
CA VAL A 709 22.01 35.05 5.45
C VAL A 709 22.62 33.98 6.35
N GLY A 710 22.60 34.16 7.68
CA GLY A 710 23.34 33.31 8.62
C GLY A 710 22.98 31.83 8.52
N ALA A 711 21.68 31.53 8.44
CA ALA A 711 21.20 30.15 8.29
C ALA A 711 21.70 29.50 6.99
N TYR A 712 21.67 30.22 5.85
CA TYR A 712 22.06 29.65 4.56
C TYR A 712 23.58 29.49 4.39
N GLU A 713 24.37 30.41 4.96
CA GLU A 713 25.83 30.25 5.01
C GLU A 713 26.21 29.03 5.88
N CYS A 714 25.56 28.87 7.03
CA CYS A 714 25.71 27.68 7.86
C CYS A 714 25.33 26.41 7.10
N VAL A 715 24.17 26.38 6.42
CA VAL A 715 23.69 25.21 5.65
C VAL A 715 24.76 24.77 4.64
N LYS A 716 25.32 25.70 3.87
CA LYS A 716 26.36 25.38 2.89
C LYS A 716 27.60 24.80 3.57
N ASN A 717 28.12 25.46 4.61
CA ASN A 717 29.36 25.02 5.25
C ASN A 717 29.20 23.67 5.98
N VAL A 718 28.07 23.45 6.67
CA VAL A 718 27.75 22.17 7.32
C VAL A 718 27.69 21.03 6.31
N LEU A 719 27.03 21.24 5.16
CA LEU A 719 26.98 20.24 4.09
C LEU A 719 28.37 19.94 3.53
N LEU A 720 29.18 20.96 3.25
CA LEU A 720 30.54 20.76 2.75
C LEU A 720 31.45 20.09 3.78
N ALA A 721 31.29 20.40 5.06
CA ALA A 721 32.01 19.74 6.15
C ALA A 721 31.66 18.25 6.26
N HIS A 722 30.36 17.92 6.19
CA HIS A 722 29.90 16.53 6.08
C HIS A 722 30.55 15.82 4.89
N ALA A 723 30.44 16.40 3.70
CA ALA A 723 30.94 15.76 2.48
C ALA A 723 32.47 15.58 2.52
N LYS A 724 33.22 16.55 3.05
CA LYS A 724 34.66 16.40 3.26
C LYS A 724 35.00 15.27 4.24
N ALA A 725 34.31 15.18 5.37
CA ALA A 725 34.51 14.10 6.33
C ALA A 725 34.16 12.72 5.73
N TYR A 726 33.08 12.63 4.95
CA TYR A 726 32.73 11.41 4.22
C TYR A 726 33.84 11.02 3.22
N ARG A 727 34.26 11.95 2.35
CA ARG A 727 35.31 11.67 1.35
C ARG A 727 36.66 11.34 1.98
N LEU A 728 36.97 11.94 3.11
CA LEU A 728 38.13 11.58 3.92
C LEU A 728 38.04 10.13 4.38
N TYR A 729 36.91 9.71 4.95
CA TYR A 729 36.68 8.33 5.37
C TYR A 729 36.76 7.35 4.18
N GLU A 730 36.03 7.64 3.11
CA GLU A 730 36.01 6.88 1.86
C GLU A 730 37.43 6.62 1.32
N LYS A 731 38.25 7.68 1.30
CA LYS A 731 39.60 7.64 0.72
C LYS A 731 40.62 6.96 1.63
N GLU A 732 40.62 7.28 2.92
CA GLU A 732 41.71 6.91 3.84
C GLU A 732 41.39 5.70 4.72
N PHE A 733 40.11 5.40 4.98
CA PHE A 733 39.71 4.44 6.02
C PHE A 733 38.76 3.33 5.55
N LYS A 734 37.85 3.61 4.59
CA LYS A 734 36.79 2.67 4.16
C LYS A 734 37.33 1.34 3.66
N LYS A 735 38.43 1.35 2.90
CA LYS A 735 39.06 0.13 2.35
C LYS A 735 39.60 -0.81 3.44
N GLU A 736 40.11 -0.27 4.54
CA GLU A 736 40.73 -1.06 5.61
C GLU A 736 39.72 -1.47 6.68
N HIS A 737 38.78 -0.57 6.99
CA HIS A 737 37.92 -0.72 8.16
C HIS A 737 36.45 -1.00 7.84
N GLU A 738 36.01 -0.83 6.58
CA GLU A 738 34.65 -1.18 6.12
C GLU A 738 33.52 -0.52 6.94
N GLY A 739 33.75 0.62 7.60
CA GLY A 739 32.71 1.34 8.34
C GLY A 739 31.81 2.17 7.42
N ASN A 740 30.63 2.53 7.89
CA ASN A 740 29.62 3.28 7.15
C ASN A 740 29.47 4.69 7.71
N VAL A 741 29.39 5.67 6.82
CA VAL A 741 29.30 7.09 7.17
C VAL A 741 28.02 7.69 6.61
N GLY A 742 27.20 8.24 7.49
CA GLY A 742 25.98 8.96 7.17
C GLY A 742 25.93 10.35 7.80
N ILE A 743 24.78 11.00 7.63
CA ILE A 743 24.42 12.28 8.26
C ILE A 743 23.09 12.10 9.00
N GLY A 744 22.94 12.73 10.16
CA GLY A 744 21.71 12.69 10.95
C GLY A 744 20.86 13.91 10.60
N VAL A 745 19.71 13.74 9.95
CA VAL A 745 18.84 14.84 9.53
C VAL A 745 17.49 14.72 10.24
N ALA A 746 16.94 15.83 10.72
CA ALA A 746 15.56 15.85 11.22
C ALA A 746 14.59 15.74 10.04
N VAL A 747 13.81 14.67 9.98
CA VAL A 747 12.84 14.41 8.90
C VAL A 747 11.46 14.21 9.53
N ASN A 748 10.97 15.23 10.24
CA ASN A 748 9.56 15.27 10.64
C ASN A 748 8.66 15.38 9.39
N TRP A 749 7.45 14.85 9.48
CA TRP A 749 6.52 14.92 8.35
C TRP A 749 5.77 16.25 8.36
N PHE A 750 5.62 16.87 7.19
CA PHE A 750 4.87 18.10 7.02
C PHE A 750 3.70 17.80 6.09
N GLU A 751 2.52 17.66 6.68
CA GLU A 751 1.28 17.27 6.02
C GLU A 751 0.44 18.50 5.68
N SER A 752 -0.37 18.44 4.62
CA SER A 752 -1.28 19.55 4.32
C SER A 752 -2.38 19.67 5.37
N LEU A 753 -2.63 20.87 5.90
CA LEU A 753 -3.74 21.11 6.83
C LEU A 753 -5.11 20.80 6.21
N ASP A 754 -5.24 21.00 4.89
CA ASP A 754 -6.43 20.67 4.13
C ASP A 754 -6.01 19.98 2.82
N HIS A 755 -6.20 18.66 2.78
CA HIS A 755 -5.86 17.81 1.65
C HIS A 755 -6.66 18.09 0.38
N ASN A 756 -7.71 18.92 0.42
CA ASN A 756 -8.44 19.35 -0.77
C ASN A 756 -7.97 20.73 -1.28
N ASN A 757 -7.13 21.43 -0.52
CA ASN A 757 -6.64 22.75 -0.86
C ASN A 757 -5.24 22.69 -1.50
N THR A 758 -5.18 22.89 -2.82
CA THR A 758 -3.92 22.90 -3.58
C THR A 758 -2.88 23.87 -3.02
N VAL A 759 -3.30 25.03 -2.50
CA VAL A 759 -2.37 26.03 -1.92
C VAL A 759 -1.71 25.49 -0.64
N ASN A 760 -2.46 24.73 0.18
CA ASN A 760 -1.90 24.09 1.37
C ASN A 760 -1.03 22.88 0.99
N LYS A 761 -1.29 22.18 -0.12
CA LYS A 761 -0.41 21.12 -0.61
C LYS A 761 0.95 21.68 -1.03
N GLU A 762 0.93 22.72 -1.86
CA GLU A 762 2.15 23.43 -2.27
C GLU A 762 2.90 24.01 -1.06
N ALA A 763 2.18 24.46 -0.03
CA ALA A 763 2.79 24.89 1.23
C ALA A 763 3.48 23.74 1.96
N ALA A 764 2.85 22.56 2.03
CA ALA A 764 3.47 21.37 2.60
C ALA A 764 4.71 20.92 1.82
N ASP A 765 4.68 20.98 0.48
CA ASP A 765 5.86 20.73 -0.37
C ASP A 765 7.00 21.69 -0.08
N ARG A 766 6.71 23.00 0.01
CA ARG A 766 7.72 24.00 0.41
C ARG A 766 8.26 23.70 1.80
N ALA A 767 7.40 23.39 2.77
CA ALA A 767 7.83 23.05 4.12
C ALA A 767 8.82 21.87 4.10
N ARG A 768 8.47 20.74 3.46
CA ARG A 768 9.37 19.59 3.32
C ARG A 768 10.71 19.95 2.68
N ALA A 769 10.68 20.77 1.62
CA ALA A 769 11.89 21.23 0.97
C ALA A 769 12.78 22.04 1.92
N PHE A 770 12.26 23.05 2.61
CA PHE A 770 13.04 23.90 3.51
C PHE A 770 13.50 23.18 4.79
N GLU A 771 12.70 22.25 5.31
CA GLU A 771 12.94 21.60 6.61
C GLU A 771 13.98 20.49 6.51
N PHE A 772 13.85 19.61 5.52
CA PHE A 772 14.80 18.51 5.32
C PHE A 772 15.36 18.42 3.90
N GLY A 773 14.60 18.83 2.88
CA GLY A 773 15.04 18.76 1.48
C GLY A 773 16.31 19.56 1.20
N ILE A 774 16.51 20.70 1.86
CA ILE A 774 17.70 21.54 1.69
C ILE A 774 18.99 20.80 2.10
N TYR A 775 18.90 19.82 3.00
CA TYR A 775 20.01 18.99 3.44
C TYR A 775 20.10 17.66 2.67
N LEU A 776 18.95 17.05 2.37
CA LEU A 776 18.91 15.75 1.69
C LEU A 776 19.21 15.86 0.19
N HIS A 777 18.66 16.85 -0.50
CA HIS A 777 18.76 16.95 -1.95
C HIS A 777 20.20 17.09 -2.45
N PRO A 778 21.10 17.89 -1.82
CA PRO A 778 22.50 17.94 -2.24
C PRO A 778 23.25 16.60 -2.13
N ILE A 779 22.83 15.71 -1.24
CA ILE A 779 23.52 14.44 -0.96
C ILE A 779 22.87 13.29 -1.76
N PHE A 780 21.55 13.15 -1.71
CA PHE A 780 20.83 11.96 -2.18
C PHE A 780 20.12 12.13 -3.53
N SER A 781 19.95 13.37 -4.03
CA SER A 781 19.38 13.56 -5.37
C SER A 781 20.39 13.23 -6.48
N LYS A 782 19.89 12.98 -7.69
CA LYS A 782 20.75 12.76 -8.87
C LYS A 782 21.47 14.04 -9.28
N GLU A 783 20.91 15.20 -8.96
CA GLU A 783 21.41 16.53 -9.28
C GLU A 783 22.48 17.01 -8.30
N GLY A 784 22.40 16.60 -7.03
CA GLY A 784 23.35 16.97 -5.97
C GLY A 784 23.43 18.47 -5.63
N ASP A 785 22.48 19.28 -6.10
CA ASP A 785 22.35 20.71 -5.77
C ASP A 785 21.18 20.92 -4.78
N PHE A 786 20.97 22.15 -4.31
CA PHE A 786 19.80 22.51 -3.51
C PHE A 786 18.49 22.29 -4.28
N PRO A 787 17.37 22.01 -3.59
CA PRO A 787 16.08 21.81 -4.23
C PRO A 787 15.69 22.99 -5.15
N PRO A 788 15.26 22.74 -6.39
CA PRO A 788 14.91 23.81 -7.34
C PRO A 788 13.85 24.80 -6.81
N ILE A 789 12.91 24.31 -6.00
CA ILE A 789 11.87 25.13 -5.38
C ILE A 789 12.46 26.18 -4.41
N ILE A 790 13.44 25.80 -3.59
CA ILE A 790 14.10 26.72 -2.65
C ILE A 790 14.91 27.73 -3.43
N ARG A 791 15.71 27.29 -4.41
CA ARG A 791 16.51 28.17 -5.27
C ARG A 791 15.65 29.25 -5.92
N THR A 792 14.54 28.84 -6.54
CA THR A 792 13.64 29.75 -7.22
C THR A 792 13.08 30.81 -6.29
N ILE A 793 12.66 30.41 -5.09
CA ILE A 793 12.05 31.30 -4.10
C ILE A 793 13.09 32.28 -3.54
N VAL A 794 14.22 31.77 -3.04
CA VAL A 794 15.22 32.60 -2.36
C VAL A 794 15.91 33.53 -3.33
N ASP A 795 16.19 33.10 -4.57
CA ASP A 795 16.79 33.97 -5.60
C ASP A 795 15.89 35.15 -5.94
N LYS A 796 14.59 34.87 -6.16
CA LYS A 796 13.60 35.90 -6.43
C LYS A 796 13.48 36.88 -5.27
N LYS A 797 13.31 36.38 -4.04
CA LYS A 797 13.17 37.23 -2.86
C LYS A 797 14.42 38.06 -2.58
N SER A 798 15.60 37.47 -2.73
CA SER A 798 16.87 38.19 -2.58
C SER A 798 16.95 39.38 -3.53
N GLN A 799 16.53 39.20 -4.79
CA GLN A 799 16.48 40.28 -5.77
C GLN A 799 15.44 41.36 -5.38
N GLU A 800 14.24 40.97 -4.96
CA GLU A 800 13.18 41.88 -4.52
C GLU A 800 13.59 42.68 -3.28
N GLN A 801 14.38 42.08 -2.39
CA GLN A 801 14.94 42.69 -1.18
C GLN A 801 16.20 43.53 -1.44
N GLY A 802 16.67 43.62 -2.69
CA GLY A 802 17.79 44.47 -3.08
C GLY A 802 19.19 43.85 -2.89
N PHE A 803 19.29 42.55 -2.63
CA PHE A 803 20.59 41.87 -2.59
C PHE A 803 21.17 41.74 -4.01
N LYS A 804 22.48 41.99 -4.14
CA LYS A 804 23.20 41.85 -5.42
C LYS A 804 23.37 40.39 -5.84
N THR A 805 23.34 39.48 -4.88
CA THR A 805 23.48 38.03 -5.03
C THR A 805 22.42 37.35 -4.18
N SER A 806 22.11 36.08 -4.49
CA SER A 806 21.17 35.30 -3.67
C SER A 806 21.69 35.13 -2.24
N ARG A 807 20.77 35.20 -1.26
CA ARG A 807 21.03 34.88 0.15
C ARG A 807 21.31 33.39 0.38
N LEU A 808 20.83 32.52 -0.51
CA LEU A 808 21.25 31.11 -0.55
C LEU A 808 22.48 31.00 -1.46
N PRO A 809 23.68 30.71 -0.91
CA PRO A 809 24.89 30.63 -1.73
C PRO A 809 24.76 29.56 -2.81
N LYS A 810 25.37 29.81 -3.97
CA LYS A 810 25.43 28.79 -5.03
C LYS A 810 26.47 27.74 -4.68
N LEU A 811 26.18 26.49 -5.04
CA LEU A 811 27.18 25.44 -5.09
C LEU A 811 27.89 25.50 -6.44
N SER A 812 29.22 25.50 -6.41
CA SER A 812 30.07 25.29 -7.57
C SER A 812 29.94 23.83 -8.07
N ALA A 813 30.41 23.57 -9.29
CA ALA A 813 30.39 22.22 -9.84
C ALA A 813 31.23 21.24 -8.99
N GLU A 814 32.33 21.71 -8.42
CA GLU A 814 33.19 20.96 -7.53
C GLU A 814 32.50 20.64 -6.20
N GLU A 815 31.76 21.60 -5.64
CA GLU A 815 30.99 21.41 -4.40
C GLU A 815 29.82 20.43 -4.61
N ILE A 816 29.07 20.54 -5.72
CA ILE A 816 28.02 19.58 -6.09
C ILE A 816 28.61 18.18 -6.22
N LYS A 817 29.77 18.04 -6.87
CA LYS A 817 30.46 16.76 -7.02
C LYS A 817 30.93 16.20 -5.68
N LEU A 818 31.37 17.05 -4.76
CA LEU A 818 31.78 16.65 -3.42
C LEU A 818 30.60 16.04 -2.65
N LEU A 819 29.45 16.73 -2.69
CA LEU A 819 28.22 16.41 -1.96
C LEU A 819 27.46 15.19 -2.49
N ARG A 820 27.32 15.07 -3.80
CA ARG A 820 26.48 14.03 -4.40
C ARG A 820 26.97 12.62 -4.01
N GLY A 821 26.10 11.84 -3.39
CA GLY A 821 26.40 10.49 -2.91
C GLY A 821 27.46 10.46 -1.81
N SER A 822 27.52 11.47 -0.94
CA SER A 822 28.45 11.52 0.20
C SER A 822 27.90 10.91 1.49
N ALA A 823 27.06 9.87 1.36
CA ALA A 823 26.54 9.13 2.50
C ALA A 823 26.27 7.66 2.12
N ASP A 824 26.64 6.74 3.01
CA ASP A 824 26.34 5.31 2.88
C ASP A 824 24.91 5.00 3.36
N TYR A 825 24.36 5.82 4.26
CA TYR A 825 22.99 5.74 4.75
C TYR A 825 22.48 7.10 5.23
N LEU A 826 21.16 7.25 5.29
CA LEU A 826 20.50 8.36 5.95
C LEU A 826 20.25 8.04 7.43
N GLY A 827 20.87 8.81 8.32
CA GLY A 827 20.43 8.90 9.70
C GLY A 827 19.18 9.77 9.78
N MET A 828 18.03 9.17 10.06
CA MET A 828 16.75 9.87 10.13
C MET A 828 16.36 10.10 11.58
N ASN A 829 16.30 11.36 12.00
CA ASN A 829 15.71 11.76 13.28
C ASN A 829 14.25 12.13 13.03
N HIS A 830 13.31 11.40 13.61
CA HIS A 830 11.88 11.61 13.40
C HIS A 830 11.11 11.53 14.71
N TYR A 831 10.24 12.51 14.95
CA TYR A 831 9.52 12.64 16.20
C TYR A 831 8.01 12.87 15.98
N THR A 832 7.64 13.72 15.02
CA THR A 832 6.25 14.18 14.87
C THR A 832 5.88 14.48 13.42
N THR A 833 4.58 14.73 13.24
CA THR A 833 4.02 15.41 12.06
C THR A 833 3.66 16.85 12.41
N PHE A 834 3.71 17.74 11.43
CA PHE A 834 3.10 19.07 11.47
C PHE A 834 2.06 19.19 10.34
N LEU A 835 0.96 19.87 10.63
CA LEU A 835 0.00 20.31 9.63
C LEU A 835 0.42 21.67 9.08
N VAL A 836 0.37 21.83 7.76
CA VAL A 836 0.94 22.98 7.06
C VAL A 836 -0.13 23.66 6.22
N GLN A 837 -0.16 24.98 6.34
CA GLN A 837 -0.92 25.86 5.46
C GLN A 837 -0.06 27.00 4.92
N HIS A 838 -0.49 27.59 3.82
CA HIS A 838 0.13 28.81 3.33
C HIS A 838 -0.13 29.98 4.29
N SER A 839 0.91 30.74 4.61
CA SER A 839 0.76 31.90 5.49
C SER A 839 0.18 33.08 4.74
N LYS A 840 -0.79 33.76 5.38
CA LYS A 840 -1.25 35.10 4.98
C LYS A 840 -0.61 36.20 5.83
N GLU A 841 0.14 35.81 6.86
CA GLU A 841 0.82 36.72 7.77
C GLU A 841 2.15 37.19 7.18
N LYS A 842 2.58 38.40 7.55
CA LYS A 842 3.89 38.91 7.15
C LYS A 842 4.93 38.45 8.16
N PHE A 843 5.88 37.65 7.70
CA PHE A 843 7.07 37.33 8.48
C PHE A 843 8.07 38.50 8.46
N GLU A 844 8.97 38.53 9.43
CA GLU A 844 10.12 39.42 9.39
C GLU A 844 10.95 39.11 8.14
N SER A 845 11.23 40.12 7.32
CA SER A 845 11.89 39.94 6.03
C SER A 845 13.18 40.76 5.99
N PRO A 846 14.30 40.17 5.52
CA PRO A 846 14.47 38.79 5.05
C PRO A 846 14.60 37.75 6.19
N SER A 847 14.01 36.57 6.01
CA SER A 847 14.20 35.39 6.87
C SER A 847 13.87 34.08 6.14
N VAL A 848 14.23 32.94 6.71
CA VAL A 848 13.86 31.61 6.18
C VAL A 848 12.35 31.39 6.29
N GLU A 849 11.72 31.87 7.37
CA GLU A 849 10.27 31.82 7.56
C GLU A 849 9.54 32.65 6.51
N ASP A 850 10.05 33.84 6.21
CA ASP A 850 9.57 34.66 5.10
C ASP A 850 9.73 33.89 3.78
N ASP A 851 10.89 33.33 3.49
CA ASP A 851 11.14 32.58 2.25
C ASP A 851 10.17 31.39 2.09
N ARG A 852 10.04 30.56 3.12
CA ARG A 852 9.18 29.37 3.14
C ARG A 852 7.69 29.74 3.04
N ASN A 853 7.29 30.81 3.73
CA ASN A 853 5.94 31.37 3.80
C ASN A 853 4.85 30.34 4.15
N THR A 854 5.02 29.68 5.30
CA THR A 854 4.10 28.65 5.80
C THR A 854 3.84 28.81 7.30
N ILE A 855 2.66 28.41 7.74
CA ILE A 855 2.30 28.29 9.15
C ILE A 855 2.19 26.81 9.49
N TYR A 856 2.75 26.43 10.64
CA TYR A 856 2.67 25.08 11.18
C TYR A 856 1.67 25.02 12.32
N SER A 857 0.88 23.96 12.32
CA SER A 857 0.01 23.57 13.41
C SER A 857 0.17 22.06 13.65
N GLN A 858 -0.55 21.54 14.63
CA GLN A 858 -0.60 20.11 14.92
C GLN A 858 -2.06 19.69 15.00
N GLY A 859 -2.34 18.40 14.82
CA GLY A 859 -3.70 17.88 14.99
C GLY A 859 -4.27 18.24 16.36
N PRO A 860 -5.49 18.81 16.44
CA PRO A 860 -6.10 19.17 17.71
C PRO A 860 -6.33 17.95 18.62
N GLU A 861 -6.61 16.80 18.02
CA GLU A 861 -6.88 15.53 18.68
C GLU A 861 -5.64 14.69 19.02
N TRP A 862 -4.46 15.03 18.45
CA TRP A 862 -3.26 14.23 18.69
C TRP A 862 -2.81 14.30 20.14
N THR A 863 -2.37 13.16 20.67
CA THR A 863 -1.80 13.08 22.03
C THR A 863 -0.56 13.95 22.11
N SER A 864 -0.51 14.82 23.11
CA SER A 864 0.65 15.71 23.34
C SER A 864 1.68 15.07 24.28
N GLY A 865 2.95 15.27 23.96
CA GLY A 865 4.06 15.05 24.88
C GLY A 865 4.18 16.19 25.87
N LYS A 866 5.24 16.16 26.69
CA LYS A 866 5.57 17.29 27.57
C LYS A 866 6.04 18.51 26.77
N SER A 867 6.80 18.27 25.72
CA SER A 867 7.30 19.30 24.81
C SER A 867 6.15 19.82 23.94
N SER A 868 6.00 21.13 23.85
CA SER A 868 4.90 21.77 23.10
C SER A 868 4.91 21.42 21.60
N TRP A 869 6.09 21.23 21.03
CA TRP A 869 6.28 20.88 19.62
C TRP A 869 6.03 19.39 19.32
N LEU A 870 5.91 18.53 20.34
CA LEU A 870 5.85 17.09 20.18
C LEU A 870 4.42 16.55 20.39
N LYS A 871 3.79 16.13 19.30
CA LYS A 871 2.52 15.40 19.33
C LYS A 871 2.65 14.07 18.59
N SER A 872 1.88 13.07 19.02
CA SER A 872 1.97 11.72 18.47
C SER A 872 1.17 11.64 17.18
N ALA A 873 1.86 11.44 16.06
CA ALA A 873 1.27 11.20 14.74
C ALA A 873 2.08 10.12 13.99
N PRO A 874 1.94 8.84 14.37
CA PRO A 874 2.78 7.75 13.85
C PRO A 874 2.78 7.61 12.33
N TYR A 875 1.66 7.93 11.67
CA TYR A 875 1.55 7.89 10.21
C TYR A 875 2.54 8.83 9.50
N GLY A 876 3.01 9.88 10.18
CA GLY A 876 4.05 10.76 9.66
C GLY A 876 5.35 10.04 9.35
N LEU A 877 5.76 9.09 10.21
CA LEU A 877 6.98 8.31 10.00
C LEU A 877 6.87 7.48 8.72
N TYR A 878 5.72 6.81 8.55
CA TYR A 878 5.42 6.03 7.36
C TYR A 878 5.46 6.92 6.09
N LYS A 879 4.77 8.06 6.09
CA LYS A 879 4.75 8.99 4.95
C LYS A 879 6.11 9.58 4.64
N ALA A 880 6.91 9.89 5.66
CA ALA A 880 8.28 10.35 5.47
C ALA A 880 9.13 9.27 4.79
N CYS A 881 9.02 8.00 5.21
CA CYS A 881 9.71 6.88 4.54
C CYS A 881 9.31 6.75 3.06
N VAL A 882 8.01 6.77 2.77
CA VAL A 882 7.50 6.72 1.38
C VAL A 882 8.01 7.90 0.56
N HIS A 883 7.99 9.10 1.11
CA HIS A 883 8.51 10.29 0.44
C HIS A 883 10.00 10.14 0.10
N LEU A 884 10.81 9.60 1.02
CA LEU A 884 12.23 9.36 0.77
C LEU A 884 12.44 8.34 -0.35
N ASN A 885 11.67 7.23 -0.37
CA ASN A 885 11.76 6.22 -1.42
C ASN A 885 11.46 6.81 -2.81
N LEU A 886 10.41 7.64 -2.91
CA LEU A 886 9.96 8.22 -4.18
C LEU A 886 10.91 9.29 -4.72
N ASN A 887 11.63 10.01 -3.85
CA ASN A 887 12.45 11.16 -4.26
C ASN A 887 13.96 10.86 -4.29
N TYR A 888 14.43 9.82 -3.59
CA TYR A 888 15.86 9.58 -3.37
C TYR A 888 16.30 8.13 -3.63
N ASP A 889 15.56 7.38 -4.44
CA ASP A 889 15.95 6.04 -4.93
C ASP A 889 16.21 5.02 -3.81
N TYR A 890 15.27 4.92 -2.87
CA TYR A 890 15.27 3.94 -1.77
C TYR A 890 16.59 3.90 -0.97
N PRO A 891 17.02 5.02 -0.36
CA PRO A 891 18.28 5.05 0.40
C PRO A 891 18.20 4.12 1.61
N PRO A 892 19.30 3.48 2.04
CA PRO A 892 19.37 2.81 3.34
C PRO A 892 19.13 3.83 4.46
N ILE A 893 18.22 3.50 5.39
CA ILE A 893 17.83 4.37 6.50
C ILE A 893 18.14 3.69 7.83
N ILE A 894 18.68 4.47 8.77
CA ILE A 894 18.67 4.13 10.19
C ILE A 894 17.89 5.23 10.90
N ILE A 895 16.87 4.87 11.69
CA ILE A 895 16.22 5.84 12.58
C ILE A 895 17.20 6.14 13.71
N THR A 896 17.89 7.28 13.62
CA THR A 896 18.98 7.65 14.54
C THR A 896 18.48 8.37 15.79
N GLU A 897 17.26 8.92 15.73
CA GLU A 897 16.49 9.38 16.89
C GLU A 897 14.99 9.24 16.67
N HIS A 898 14.32 8.70 17.67
CA HIS A 898 12.88 8.82 17.87
C HIS A 898 12.58 8.75 19.37
N GLY A 899 11.84 9.71 19.90
CA GLY A 899 11.62 9.84 21.34
C GLY A 899 10.28 10.44 21.72
N TRP A 900 9.95 10.30 23.01
CA TRP A 900 8.74 10.87 23.59
C TRP A 900 9.04 11.56 24.92
N SER A 901 8.60 12.81 25.07
CA SER A 901 8.82 13.58 26.30
C SER A 901 7.70 13.41 27.32
N THR A 902 8.09 13.30 28.58
CA THR A 902 7.18 13.14 29.73
C THR A 902 7.60 14.05 30.88
N ASP A 903 6.72 14.19 31.88
CA ASP A 903 7.10 14.64 33.21
C ASP A 903 7.96 13.57 33.95
N LYS A 904 8.47 13.92 35.14
CA LYS A 904 9.14 12.98 36.05
C LYS A 904 8.18 11.85 36.46
N GLY A 905 8.69 10.62 36.54
CA GLY A 905 7.97 9.44 36.97
C GLY A 905 8.38 8.19 36.19
N LEU A 906 8.23 7.02 36.84
CA LEU A 906 8.60 5.73 36.27
C LEU A 906 7.48 5.09 35.41
N GLY A 907 6.24 5.52 35.57
CA GLY A 907 5.05 4.98 34.88
C GLY A 907 4.69 5.71 33.60
N ASP A 908 5.58 5.69 32.61
CA ASP A 908 5.51 6.48 31.38
C ASP A 908 4.68 5.83 30.25
N GLN A 909 3.41 5.54 30.52
CA GLN A 909 2.52 4.87 29.57
C GLN A 909 2.36 5.62 28.24
N SER A 910 2.42 6.95 28.24
CA SER A 910 2.35 7.75 27.00
C SER A 910 3.55 7.48 26.08
N ARG A 911 4.76 7.32 26.63
CA ARG A 911 5.96 6.92 25.87
C ARG A 911 5.80 5.53 25.29
N VAL A 912 5.27 4.58 26.07
CA VAL A 912 4.98 3.22 25.60
C VAL A 912 4.02 3.23 24.40
N ASN A 913 2.91 3.97 24.51
CA ASN A 913 1.90 4.04 23.45
C ASN A 913 2.47 4.68 22.19
N ASN A 914 3.22 5.78 22.33
CA ASN A 914 3.88 6.44 21.21
C ASN A 914 4.91 5.53 20.54
N MET A 915 5.80 4.90 21.32
CA MET A 915 6.81 3.96 20.80
C MET A 915 6.18 2.83 20.00
N ARG A 916 5.11 2.20 20.52
CA ARG A 916 4.38 1.14 19.80
C ARG A 916 3.81 1.64 18.47
N GLY A 917 3.14 2.79 18.48
CA GLY A 917 2.54 3.37 17.28
C GLY A 917 3.58 3.61 16.18
N TYR A 918 4.72 4.20 16.52
CA TYR A 918 5.77 4.53 15.54
C TYR A 918 6.58 3.31 15.09
N LEU A 919 6.87 2.35 15.98
CA LEU A 919 7.49 1.08 15.57
C LEU A 919 6.56 0.25 14.68
N GLY A 920 5.25 0.30 14.92
CA GLY A 920 4.24 -0.22 13.99
C GLY A 920 4.33 0.46 12.62
N ALA A 921 4.40 1.79 12.60
CA ALA A 921 4.44 2.55 11.33
C ALA A 921 5.74 2.27 10.55
N LEU A 922 6.83 2.06 11.27
CA LEU A 922 8.11 1.68 10.70
C LEU A 922 8.07 0.27 10.09
N LEU A 923 7.47 -0.70 10.78
CA LEU A 923 7.29 -2.05 10.25
C LEU A 923 6.42 -2.07 8.99
N LEU A 924 5.39 -1.22 8.94
CA LEU A 924 4.58 -1.03 7.73
C LEU A 924 5.42 -0.44 6.58
N ALA A 925 6.21 0.60 6.84
CA ALA A 925 7.09 1.19 5.84
C ALA A 925 8.10 0.16 5.28
N MET A 926 8.60 -0.74 6.14
CA MET A 926 9.50 -1.84 5.75
C MET A 926 8.79 -2.91 4.92
N GLU A 927 7.53 -3.25 5.26
CA GLU A 927 6.69 -4.16 4.46
C GLU A 927 6.47 -3.60 3.04
N ASP A 928 6.32 -2.28 2.91
CA ASP A 928 6.19 -1.56 1.64
C ASP A 928 7.53 -1.29 0.93
N GLY A 929 8.62 -1.91 1.39
CA GLY A 929 9.92 -1.92 0.70
C GLY A 929 10.90 -0.83 1.13
N THR A 930 10.60 -0.03 2.15
CA THR A 930 11.57 0.94 2.70
C THR A 930 12.77 0.22 3.32
N GLN A 931 13.98 0.63 2.95
CA GLN A 931 15.23 0.02 3.42
C GLN A 931 15.67 0.50 4.81
N VAL A 932 14.86 0.26 5.84
CA VAL A 932 15.23 0.59 7.23
C VAL A 932 16.05 -0.53 7.85
N LYS A 933 17.24 -0.20 8.35
CA LYS A 933 18.23 -1.16 8.86
C LYS A 933 18.35 -1.15 10.39
N GLY A 934 17.91 -0.08 11.05
CA GLY A 934 17.90 -0.02 12.50
C GLY A 934 17.10 1.14 13.08
N TYR A 935 16.91 1.09 14.39
CA TYR A 935 16.15 2.05 15.18
C TYR A 935 16.84 2.40 16.49
N THR A 936 16.87 3.69 16.81
CA THR A 936 17.47 4.22 18.02
C THR A 936 16.44 5.02 18.80
N VAL A 937 16.21 4.63 20.05
CA VAL A 937 15.36 5.41 20.95
C VAL A 937 16.11 6.63 21.48
N TRP A 938 15.45 7.80 21.39
CA TRP A 938 15.83 9.01 22.09
C TRP A 938 15.02 9.12 23.40
N SER A 939 15.62 8.93 24.57
CA SER A 939 17.05 8.70 24.86
C SER A 939 17.27 7.51 25.79
N LEU A 940 18.53 7.06 25.92
CA LEU A 940 18.90 6.03 26.89
C LEU A 940 18.45 6.43 28.31
N MET A 941 18.76 7.66 28.72
CA MET A 941 18.47 8.18 30.05
C MET A 941 18.08 9.65 29.97
N ASP A 942 17.40 10.13 31.01
CA ASP A 942 17.17 11.57 31.16
C ASP A 942 18.48 12.33 31.09
N ASN A 943 18.42 13.49 30.46
CA ASN A 943 19.56 14.30 30.13
C ASN A 943 19.17 15.78 30.25
N VAL A 944 20.11 16.69 30.01
CA VAL A 944 19.80 18.13 29.91
C VAL A 944 19.30 18.39 28.50
N GLU A 945 18.00 18.65 28.34
CA GLU A 945 17.33 18.83 27.05
C GLU A 945 17.43 20.29 26.60
N TRP A 946 18.65 20.73 26.32
CA TRP A 946 18.95 22.04 25.73
C TRP A 946 18.33 23.20 26.52
N THR A 947 17.51 24.05 25.88
CA THR A 947 16.82 25.17 26.54
C THR A 947 15.67 24.74 27.45
N ALA A 948 15.20 23.49 27.39
CA ALA A 948 14.24 22.96 28.34
C ALA A 948 14.90 22.53 29.67
N GLY A 949 16.24 22.52 29.74
CA GLY A 949 16.99 22.10 30.92
C GLY A 949 16.63 20.67 31.31
N THR A 950 16.16 20.45 32.54
CA THR A 950 15.69 19.12 33.01
C THR A 950 14.18 19.04 33.16
N SER A 951 13.43 19.98 32.59
CA SER A 951 11.97 20.06 32.73
C SER A 951 11.21 19.09 31.81
N GLU A 952 11.85 18.62 30.74
CA GLU A 952 11.31 17.65 29.78
C GLU A 952 12.15 16.36 29.83
N ARG A 953 11.51 15.20 30.02
CA ARG A 953 12.21 13.92 30.19
C ARG A 953 12.02 13.03 28.97
N PHE A 954 13.11 12.61 28.32
CA PHE A 954 13.09 11.70 27.17
C PHE A 954 13.61 10.29 27.48
N GLY A 955 14.23 10.08 28.64
CA GLY A 955 14.96 8.85 28.94
C GLY A 955 14.09 7.61 29.11
N LEU A 956 14.59 6.46 28.66
CA LEU A 956 14.10 5.17 29.13
C LEU A 956 14.43 4.95 30.62
N TYR A 957 15.52 5.56 31.10
CA TYR A 957 15.89 5.61 32.51
C TYR A 957 15.71 7.01 33.06
N GLU A 958 15.00 7.11 34.18
CA GLU A 958 14.92 8.34 34.96
C GLU A 958 16.25 8.62 35.64
N VAL A 959 16.74 9.84 35.54
CA VAL A 959 17.92 10.32 36.28
C VAL A 959 17.46 11.23 37.41
N ASP A 960 17.88 10.91 38.63
CA ASP A 960 17.72 11.80 39.76
C ASP A 960 18.80 12.88 39.76
N PHE A 961 18.51 14.01 39.11
CA PHE A 961 19.44 15.14 39.03
C PHE A 961 19.77 15.78 40.39
N GLU A 962 18.95 15.56 41.43
CA GLU A 962 19.24 16.04 42.79
C GLU A 962 20.25 15.15 43.51
N SER A 963 20.36 13.88 43.11
CA SER A 963 21.30 12.94 43.73
C SER A 963 22.74 13.28 43.34
N GLU A 964 23.64 13.24 44.31
CA GLU A 964 25.09 13.36 44.08
C GLU A 964 25.58 12.26 43.11
N THR A 965 24.97 11.08 43.14
CA THR A 965 25.36 9.95 42.31
C THR A 965 24.55 9.86 41.01
N LYS A 966 23.66 10.79 40.72
CA LYS A 966 22.79 10.78 39.51
C LYS A 966 22.17 9.41 39.25
N GLU A 967 21.48 8.88 40.26
CA GLU A 967 20.91 7.53 40.21
C GLU A 967 20.00 7.35 38.98
N ARG A 968 20.13 6.20 38.29
CA ARG A 968 19.40 5.87 37.06
C ARG A 968 18.42 4.73 37.31
N THR A 969 17.12 4.99 37.14
CA THR A 969 16.05 4.01 37.39
C THR A 969 15.24 3.73 36.13
N ALA A 970 15.08 2.46 35.76
CA ALA A 970 14.33 2.07 34.57
C ALA A 970 12.85 2.50 34.67
N ARG A 971 12.33 3.10 33.60
CA ARG A 971 10.89 3.36 33.44
C ARG A 971 10.19 2.17 32.81
N LEU A 972 8.86 2.15 32.86
CA LEU A 972 8.03 1.15 32.19
C LEU A 972 8.42 0.97 30.71
N SER A 973 8.66 2.06 29.99
CA SER A 973 9.10 2.02 28.59
C SER A 973 10.43 1.28 28.36
N ALA A 974 11.36 1.28 29.32
CA ALA A 974 12.62 0.52 29.21
C ALA A 974 12.34 -0.98 29.14
N LEU A 975 11.42 -1.48 29.97
CA LEU A 975 11.01 -2.88 29.98
C LEU A 975 10.22 -3.25 28.72
N VAL A 976 9.37 -2.36 28.22
CA VAL A 976 8.65 -2.57 26.95
C VAL A 976 9.61 -2.60 25.78
N TYR A 977 10.58 -1.68 25.72
CA TYR A 977 11.57 -1.66 24.65
C TYR A 977 12.45 -2.92 24.69
N LYS A 978 12.91 -3.34 25.87
CA LYS A 978 13.60 -4.63 26.09
C LYS A 978 12.78 -5.80 25.54
N HIS A 979 11.48 -5.89 25.88
CA HIS A 979 10.60 -6.95 25.38
C HIS A 979 10.48 -6.94 23.85
N ILE A 980 10.37 -5.75 23.23
CA ILE A 980 10.34 -5.62 21.77
C ILE A 980 11.65 -6.09 21.14
N ILE A 981 12.81 -5.77 21.74
CA ILE A 981 14.12 -6.24 21.27
C ILE A 981 14.21 -7.77 21.36
N GLU A 982 13.81 -8.35 22.49
CA GLU A 982 13.90 -9.79 22.75
C GLU A 982 12.93 -10.61 21.87
N THR A 983 11.72 -10.09 21.63
CA THR A 983 10.69 -10.78 20.85
C THR A 983 10.70 -10.42 19.37
N ARG A 984 11.34 -9.30 19.00
CA ARG A 984 11.29 -8.65 17.68
C ARG A 984 9.86 -8.26 17.25
N VAL A 985 8.91 -8.15 18.18
CA VAL A 985 7.50 -7.89 17.89
C VAL A 985 7.00 -6.71 18.74
N VAL A 986 6.12 -5.89 18.16
CA VAL A 986 5.35 -4.88 18.89
C VAL A 986 4.05 -5.52 19.41
N GLU A 987 3.97 -5.77 20.72
CA GLU A 987 2.78 -6.37 21.35
C GLU A 987 2.00 -5.32 22.16
N ASP A 988 0.79 -4.98 21.72
CA ASP A 988 0.00 -3.87 22.28
C ASP A 988 -0.43 -4.08 23.74
N GLY A 989 -0.69 -5.34 24.12
CA GLY A 989 -1.19 -5.69 25.46
C GLY A 989 -0.12 -6.10 26.47
N TRP A 990 1.16 -6.20 26.06
CA TRP A 990 2.20 -6.67 26.97
C TRP A 990 2.56 -5.61 28.02
N SER A 991 2.76 -6.01 29.26
CA SER A 991 3.24 -5.15 30.35
C SER A 991 4.04 -5.99 31.34
N PRO A 992 5.14 -5.47 31.91
CA PRO A 992 5.94 -6.22 32.85
C PRO A 992 5.22 -6.39 34.20
N SER A 993 5.48 -7.49 34.90
CA SER A 993 4.94 -7.74 36.24
C SER A 993 5.63 -6.92 37.34
N SER A 994 6.81 -6.34 37.05
CA SER A 994 7.56 -5.46 37.95
C SER A 994 8.43 -4.50 37.13
N LEU A 995 8.78 -3.34 37.70
CA LEU A 995 9.72 -2.38 37.07
C LEU A 995 11.20 -2.73 37.32
N LYS A 996 11.50 -3.91 37.88
CA LYS A 996 12.87 -4.36 38.02
C LYS A 996 13.36 -4.87 36.67
N ILE A 997 14.41 -4.23 36.15
CA ILE A 997 15.07 -4.67 34.92
C ILE A 997 16.31 -5.51 35.28
N GLU A 998 16.55 -6.57 34.51
CA GLU A 998 17.71 -7.45 34.68
C GLU A 998 18.46 -7.56 33.35
N ILE A 999 19.77 -7.83 33.43
CA ILE A 999 20.63 -7.95 32.25
C ILE A 999 20.15 -9.11 31.36
N THR A 1000 19.96 -8.83 30.07
CA THR A 1000 19.57 -9.84 29.07
C THR A 1000 20.67 -10.88 28.92
N LYS A 1001 20.31 -12.17 29.00
CA LYS A 1001 21.22 -13.25 28.57
C LYS A 1001 21.16 -13.34 27.05
N LYS A 1002 22.07 -12.68 26.33
CA LYS A 1002 22.26 -12.95 24.88
C LYS A 1002 22.48 -14.46 24.71
N LYS A 1003 21.69 -15.13 23.86
CA LYS A 1003 21.93 -16.55 23.51
C LYS A 1003 23.32 -16.63 22.88
N ASP A 1004 24.13 -17.60 23.30
CA ASP A 1004 25.49 -17.87 22.78
C ASP A 1004 25.50 -18.37 21.32
N GLU A 1005 24.70 -17.78 20.43
CA GLU A 1005 24.89 -17.95 18.99
C GLU A 1005 25.94 -16.94 18.55
N LYS A 1006 27.19 -17.42 18.46
CA LYS A 1006 28.29 -16.72 17.80
C LYS A 1006 27.95 -16.45 16.32
N ASN A 1007 27.13 -15.45 16.04
CA ASN A 1007 26.98 -14.88 14.71
C ASN A 1007 28.15 -13.93 14.44
N ASN A 1008 29.35 -14.49 14.33
CA ASN A 1008 30.58 -13.82 13.90
C ASN A 1008 30.57 -13.42 12.40
N ASN A 1009 29.39 -13.28 11.78
CA ASN A 1009 29.22 -13.02 10.35
C ASN A 1009 28.50 -11.70 10.06
N TYR A 1010 28.49 -10.74 10.98
CA TYR A 1010 28.10 -9.37 10.65
C TYR A 1010 29.27 -8.69 9.92
N LYS A 1011 29.31 -8.84 8.61
CA LYS A 1011 29.97 -7.86 7.73
C LYS A 1011 29.04 -6.65 7.71
N GLY A 1012 29.52 -5.48 8.14
CA GLY A 1012 28.73 -4.24 8.16
C GLY A 1012 28.38 -3.70 6.77
N GLU A 1013 27.94 -4.54 5.84
CA GLU A 1013 27.49 -4.14 4.50
C GLU A 1013 26.09 -3.51 4.63
N LEU A 1014 26.05 -2.17 4.49
CA LEU A 1014 24.83 -1.38 4.29
C LEU A 1014 24.51 -1.24 2.80
#